data_AF-A0A8S1ED09-F1
#
_entry.id   AF-A0A8S1ED09-F1
#
_cell.length_a   1.000
_cell.length_b   1.000
_cell.length_c   1.000
_cell.angle_alpha   90.00
_cell.angle_beta   90.00
_cell.angle_gamma   90.00
#
_symmetry.space_group_name_H-M   'P 1'
#
loop_
_entity.id
_entity.type
_entity.pdbx_description
1 polymer ?
#
loop_
_entity_poly.entity_id
_entity_poly.type
_entity_poly.pdbx_seq_one_letter_code
_entity_poly.pdbx_strand_id
1 'polypeptide(L)'
;MSDELDALVFDFKKFDESLLDTLKQSEVQYGNLKAENSDFTVAIVNGELVSVKIPGQMKKVRDDQVKNNAGGYVFQVSDVTRIRRFLILGSEGGTFYPSEKEITLDNVQNLIRIIDEGKAFMILKEIGEINAQNRNPKMTSMLFALALCARYHVHDCRKASKSSDPMVVAYSKYISEMHKAAFKLVPDVCRIPTHLFEFVGNCELISKSSSSNKDKPATGWGRTMRAVISKWYESKTPERLAMFLTKYPQRGGWSHRDLFRLAHPNLKRRGDSFYSSPERLELETIFNFAVKGTLEVKKQDTGEEKKSDGDTEEAEIKEKHTPEQLEHAKNSKALGLIEAYLKLKNEKNEEIIIAEIKKHGLVREHIPTDALKSVNIWKALLDTEMPMTAMIRNLGRMSAIKCLDDNQIADIVRRLNDVEELRKARIHPLNVLIARSTYYIGGGYKSSLEWEPEQKIVDALEQAFYKSFINAPPTGKRYCLGIDVSGSMGCHVSGCVITCREAASALSLINLHNENTVRMVAFCDDLVELPFDKTWSLDKMRDYMDTLRYAPTDCALPMIWAMEKDLKFDVFVIYTDNETYFGDVHPFEALKQYREKSGIHDARLIVMGMSATEFTIADPTDAGMLDIAGFDSAVPQIISDPATISLPRCTVSVAIVNGELVSDKIPGQVKKVRDDQVKNNAGGYVFQVSDVTRIRRFLILGSEGGTFYQSEKEITLDNVQNLIRIIDEGKAFMILKEIGEINAQNRNPKMTSMLFALALCARYHVHDCRKASKSSDPMVVAYSKYISEMHKAAFKLVPDVCRIPTHLFEFVGNCELISKSSSSNKDKSSTGWGRTMRAVISKWYESKTPERLAMFLTKYPQRGGWSHRDLFRLAHPNLKRRGDSFYSSPERLELETIFNFAVKGTLEVKKQDTGEEKKSDGDTEEAEIKEKHTPEQLEHAKNSKALGLIEAYLKLKNEKNEEIIIAEIKKHGLVREHIPTDALKSVNIWKELLDTEMPMTAMIRNLGRMSAIKCLDENQITDIVRRLNDVEELRKARIHPLNVLIARSTYSKGGGYKSSLQWEPEKRIVDALEKAFYKSFINAPPTGKRYCLGIDVSISMSQPASGAVITCREAASALSFIHFHNEETVKIVAFCNKLTELHFDKKNCTLDTMSCTIRRLRYGSTDCALPMIWAMEKDLKFDVFVIYTDNETFFGDVHPFEALKQYREKSGIHDARLIVMGMSATEFTIADPTDAGMLDIAGFDSAVPQIINEFVNGNI
;
A
#
# COMPACT_ATOMS: atom_id res chain seq x y z
N MET A 1 -45.84 -29.04 26.83
CA MET A 1 -44.44 -29.36 27.15
C MET A 1 -43.83 -28.17 27.87
N SER A 2 -44.33 -27.95 29.08
CA SER A 2 -43.54 -27.50 30.23
C SER A 2 -42.58 -28.62 30.61
N ASP A 3 -41.53 -28.30 31.37
CA ASP A 3 -40.47 -29.18 31.87
C ASP A 3 -39.22 -29.24 30.97
N GLU A 4 -38.55 -28.09 30.84
CA GLU A 4 -37.07 -27.96 30.80
C GLU A 4 -36.70 -26.46 30.93
N LEU A 5 -37.21 -25.84 32.00
CA LEU A 5 -36.60 -24.66 32.63
C LEU A 5 -35.70 -25.20 33.76
N ASP A 6 -34.55 -24.58 33.99
CA ASP A 6 -33.59 -24.83 35.09
C ASP A 6 -32.41 -25.79 34.87
N ALA A 7 -31.65 -25.60 33.78
CA ALA A 7 -30.20 -25.89 33.78
C ALA A 7 -29.51 -25.35 32.51
N LEU A 8 -29.15 -24.07 32.46
CA LEU A 8 -28.12 -23.58 31.51
C LEU A 8 -27.50 -22.28 32.02
N VAL A 9 -26.87 -22.37 33.19
CA VAL A 9 -25.56 -21.71 33.34
C VAL A 9 -24.69 -22.34 32.26
N PHE A 10 -24.41 -21.61 31.18
CA PHE A 10 -23.51 -22.07 30.12
C PHE A 10 -22.09 -22.11 30.71
N ASP A 11 -21.77 -23.20 31.42
CA ASP A 11 -20.43 -23.51 31.90
C ASP A 11 -19.62 -24.00 30.70
N PHE A 12 -18.73 -23.13 30.20
CA PHE A 12 -17.96 -23.34 28.98
C PHE A 12 -16.74 -24.23 29.20
N LYS A 13 -16.90 -25.36 29.90
CA LYS A 13 -15.83 -26.35 30.03
C LYS A 13 -15.71 -27.29 28.82
N LYS A 14 -16.65 -27.27 27.88
CA LYS A 14 -16.54 -28.00 26.61
C LYS A 14 -17.20 -27.22 25.47
N PHE A 15 -16.43 -26.94 24.42
CA PHE A 15 -16.99 -26.68 23.09
C PHE A 15 -17.92 -27.87 22.76
N ASP A 16 -19.15 -27.59 22.36
CA ASP A 16 -20.17 -28.61 22.10
C ASP A 16 -19.73 -29.51 20.93
N GLU A 17 -19.12 -30.65 21.25
CA GLU A 17 -18.61 -31.63 20.26
C GLU A 17 -19.74 -32.15 19.35
N SER A 18 -20.98 -32.17 19.81
CA SER A 18 -22.14 -32.60 18.98
C SER A 18 -22.42 -31.62 17.83
N LEU A 19 -22.22 -30.32 18.07
CA LEU A 19 -22.26 -29.29 17.04
C LEU A 19 -21.08 -29.52 16.08
N LEU A 20 -19.87 -29.73 16.61
CA LEU A 20 -18.68 -30.00 15.79
C LEU A 20 -18.86 -31.24 14.90
N ASP A 21 -19.51 -32.29 15.37
CA ASP A 21 -19.70 -33.54 14.63
C ASP A 21 -20.75 -33.42 13.51
N THR A 22 -21.85 -32.71 13.78
CA THR A 22 -22.85 -32.37 12.74
C THR A 22 -22.24 -31.44 11.67
N LEU A 23 -21.32 -30.56 12.07
CA LEU A 23 -20.60 -29.63 11.19
C LEU A 23 -19.49 -30.33 10.39
N LYS A 24 -18.73 -31.24 11.00
CA LYS A 24 -17.72 -32.10 10.35
C LYS A 24 -18.34 -32.96 9.26
N GLN A 25 -19.57 -33.47 9.45
CA GLN A 25 -20.27 -34.21 8.40
C GLN A 25 -20.51 -33.36 7.14
N SER A 26 -20.79 -32.07 7.29
CA SER A 26 -20.98 -31.14 6.17
C SER A 26 -19.64 -30.79 5.49
N GLU A 27 -18.57 -30.64 6.26
CA GLU A 27 -17.20 -30.45 5.78
C GLU A 27 -16.69 -31.68 5.01
N VAL A 28 -16.86 -32.88 5.55
CA VAL A 28 -16.49 -34.14 4.89
C VAL A 28 -17.30 -34.35 3.61
N GLN A 29 -18.61 -34.07 3.64
CA GLN A 29 -19.46 -34.19 2.45
C GLN A 29 -19.01 -33.25 1.32
N TYR A 30 -18.72 -31.98 1.63
CA TYR A 30 -18.20 -31.03 0.65
C TYR A 30 -16.78 -31.36 0.20
N GLY A 31 -15.90 -31.75 1.13
CA GLY A 31 -14.52 -32.16 0.87
C GLY A 31 -14.43 -33.36 -0.06
N ASN A 32 -15.28 -34.38 0.15
CA ASN A 32 -15.33 -35.56 -0.72
C ASN A 32 -15.82 -35.20 -2.13
N LEU A 33 -16.87 -34.40 -2.27
CA LEU A 33 -17.37 -33.92 -3.57
C LEU A 33 -16.35 -33.04 -4.32
N LYS A 34 -15.55 -32.25 -3.58
CA LYS A 34 -14.46 -31.43 -4.12
C LYS A 34 -13.24 -32.27 -4.53
N ALA A 35 -12.91 -33.30 -3.75
CA ALA A 35 -11.83 -34.23 -4.07
C ALA A 35 -12.15 -35.09 -5.32
N GLU A 36 -13.40 -35.53 -5.45
CA GLU A 36 -13.89 -36.25 -6.64
C GLU A 36 -13.93 -35.37 -7.90
N ASN A 37 -14.02 -34.04 -7.75
CA ASN A 37 -14.04 -33.06 -8.85
C ASN A 37 -12.90 -32.02 -8.72
N SER A 38 -11.68 -32.47 -8.44
CA SER A 38 -10.51 -31.61 -8.15
C SER A 38 -10.11 -30.65 -9.27
N ASP A 39 -10.59 -30.88 -10.49
CA ASP A 39 -10.39 -29.98 -11.62
C ASP A 39 -11.28 -28.74 -11.58
N PHE A 40 -12.30 -28.69 -10.70
CA PHE A 40 -13.33 -27.64 -10.67
C PHE A 40 -13.32 -26.81 -9.37
N THR A 41 -13.54 -25.51 -9.51
CA THR A 41 -13.81 -24.55 -8.42
C THR A 41 -15.20 -23.98 -8.57
N VAL A 42 -15.87 -23.68 -7.46
CA VAL A 42 -17.19 -23.04 -7.52
C VAL A 42 -16.99 -21.54 -7.63
N ALA A 43 -17.36 -20.94 -8.76
CA ALA A 43 -17.24 -19.50 -9.02
C ALA A 43 -18.62 -18.87 -9.25
N ILE A 44 -18.74 -17.57 -8.95
CA ILE A 44 -19.99 -16.84 -9.13
C ILE A 44 -19.91 -16.06 -10.43
N VAL A 45 -20.65 -16.52 -11.45
CA VAL A 45 -20.81 -15.80 -12.72
C VAL A 45 -22.22 -15.23 -12.75
N ASN A 46 -22.36 -13.92 -12.94
CA ASN A 46 -23.66 -13.22 -12.99
C ASN A 46 -24.58 -13.44 -11.75
N GLY A 47 -24.01 -13.77 -10.59
CA GLY A 47 -24.76 -13.98 -9.35
C GLY A 47 -25.42 -15.36 -9.24
N GLU A 48 -24.92 -16.35 -9.97
CA GLU A 48 -25.21 -17.78 -9.87
C GLU A 48 -23.91 -18.56 -9.61
N LEU A 49 -23.94 -19.56 -8.74
CA LEU A 49 -22.80 -20.44 -8.44
C LEU A 49 -22.69 -21.50 -9.54
N VAL A 50 -21.54 -21.54 -10.21
CA VAL A 50 -21.22 -22.48 -11.30
C VAL A 50 -19.93 -23.21 -10.97
N SER A 51 -19.85 -24.51 -11.26
CA SER A 51 -18.59 -25.27 -11.21
C SER A 51 -17.74 -24.94 -12.44
N VAL A 52 -16.51 -24.45 -12.22
CA VAL A 52 -15.60 -23.94 -13.26
C VAL A 52 -14.26 -24.66 -13.15
N LYS A 53 -13.82 -25.29 -14.25
CA LYS A 53 -12.51 -25.92 -14.34
C LYS A 53 -11.41 -24.88 -14.08
N ILE A 54 -10.44 -25.14 -13.19
CA ILE A 54 -9.34 -24.20 -12.93
C ILE A 54 -8.41 -24.18 -14.16
N PRO A 55 -8.23 -23.05 -14.83
CA PRO A 55 -7.27 -22.90 -15.92
C PRO A 55 -5.84 -23.26 -15.50
N GLY A 56 -5.06 -23.86 -16.40
CA GLY A 56 -3.65 -24.19 -16.16
C GLY A 56 -2.78 -22.97 -15.87
N GLN A 57 -3.09 -21.81 -16.47
CA GLN A 57 -2.41 -20.54 -16.21
C GLN A 57 -2.61 -20.02 -14.79
N MET A 58 -3.67 -20.43 -14.09
CA MET A 58 -3.90 -20.13 -12.67
C MET A 58 -3.18 -21.09 -11.73
N LYS A 59 -2.47 -22.09 -12.26
CA LYS A 59 -1.62 -23.00 -11.51
C LYS A 59 -0.17 -22.55 -11.65
N LYS A 60 0.53 -22.40 -10.52
CA LYS A 60 1.96 -22.09 -10.52
C LYS A 60 2.72 -23.34 -10.96
N VAL A 61 3.47 -23.24 -12.06
CA VAL A 61 4.24 -24.38 -12.62
C VAL A 61 5.72 -24.24 -12.30
N ARG A 62 6.22 -23.01 -12.13
CA ARG A 62 7.61 -22.74 -11.73
C ARG A 62 7.70 -21.82 -10.52
N ASP A 63 8.74 -22.01 -9.71
CA ASP A 63 8.96 -21.28 -8.46
C ASP A 63 9.20 -19.77 -8.67
N ASP A 64 9.81 -19.39 -9.79
CA ASP A 64 10.12 -18.00 -10.18
C ASP A 64 8.92 -17.24 -10.78
N GLN A 65 7.78 -17.90 -10.95
CA GLN A 65 6.54 -17.22 -11.32
C GLN A 65 5.93 -16.44 -10.14
N VAL A 66 5.44 -15.25 -10.44
CA VAL A 66 4.64 -14.38 -9.58
C VAL A 66 3.20 -14.36 -10.07
N LYS A 67 2.25 -14.12 -9.15
CA LYS A 67 0.84 -14.03 -9.49
C LYS A 67 0.54 -12.64 -10.04
N ASN A 68 -0.09 -12.55 -11.21
CA ASN A 68 -0.53 -11.28 -11.79
C ASN A 68 -1.83 -10.76 -11.15
N ASN A 69 -2.31 -9.59 -11.57
CA ASN A 69 -3.51 -8.99 -11.00
C ASN A 69 -4.79 -9.75 -11.37
N ALA A 70 -4.81 -10.42 -12.54
CA ALA A 70 -5.92 -11.27 -12.97
C ALA A 70 -5.99 -12.62 -12.23
N GLY A 71 -4.92 -13.00 -11.54
CA GLY A 71 -4.82 -14.22 -10.74
C GLY A 71 -4.12 -15.41 -11.42
N GLY A 72 -3.63 -15.24 -12.64
CA GLY A 72 -2.72 -16.17 -13.32
C GLY A 72 -1.26 -16.03 -12.86
N TYR A 73 -0.42 -16.99 -13.21
CA TYR A 73 1.01 -16.97 -12.88
C TYR A 73 1.87 -16.59 -14.10
N VAL A 74 2.74 -15.61 -13.92
CA VAL A 74 3.62 -15.01 -14.94
C VAL A 74 4.98 -14.70 -14.32
N PHE A 75 5.91 -14.07 -15.01
CA PHE A 75 7.22 -13.70 -14.47
C PHE A 75 7.29 -12.23 -14.09
N GLN A 76 8.22 -11.90 -13.19
CA GLN A 76 8.55 -10.51 -12.87
C GLN A 76 9.52 -9.94 -13.91
N VAL A 77 9.24 -8.73 -14.42
CA VAL A 77 10.13 -8.04 -15.35
C VAL A 77 11.44 -7.63 -14.70
N SER A 78 12.50 -7.49 -15.51
CA SER A 78 13.78 -6.96 -15.06
C SER A 78 13.68 -5.50 -14.58
N ASP A 79 14.56 -5.07 -13.68
CA ASP A 79 14.65 -3.68 -13.19
C ASP A 79 14.73 -2.66 -14.34
N VAL A 80 15.55 -2.95 -15.36
CA VAL A 80 15.73 -2.08 -16.53
C VAL A 80 14.44 -1.98 -17.33
N THR A 81 13.77 -3.11 -17.59
CA THR A 81 12.49 -3.14 -18.32
C THR A 81 11.42 -2.39 -17.55
N ARG A 82 11.36 -2.55 -16.22
CA ARG A 82 10.41 -1.83 -15.36
C ARG A 82 10.64 -0.33 -15.38
N ILE A 83 11.91 0.12 -15.29
CA ILE A 83 12.28 1.53 -15.44
C ILE A 83 11.81 2.05 -16.81
N ARG A 84 12.09 1.33 -17.91
CA ARG A 84 11.68 1.73 -19.26
C ARG A 84 10.17 1.83 -19.41
N ARG A 85 9.42 0.83 -18.94
CA ARG A 85 7.95 0.84 -18.93
C ARG A 85 7.42 2.06 -18.17
N PHE A 86 7.94 2.35 -16.97
CA PHE A 86 7.51 3.51 -16.20
C PHE A 86 7.86 4.85 -16.89
N LEU A 87 9.06 4.97 -17.47
CA LEU A 87 9.51 6.19 -18.14
C LEU A 87 8.76 6.47 -19.46
N ILE A 88 8.33 5.42 -20.17
CA ILE A 88 7.68 5.52 -21.48
C ILE A 88 6.15 5.54 -21.33
N LEU A 89 5.57 4.55 -20.64
CA LEU A 89 4.12 4.40 -20.48
C LEU A 89 3.58 5.23 -19.31
N GLY A 90 4.37 5.42 -18.24
CA GLY A 90 3.90 6.09 -17.04
C GLY A 90 2.76 5.37 -16.33
N SER A 91 2.09 6.07 -15.42
CA SER A 91 1.06 5.52 -14.54
C SER A 91 -0.30 6.23 -14.62
N GLU A 92 -0.39 7.34 -15.38
CA GLU A 92 -1.61 8.13 -15.54
C GLU A 92 -2.76 7.29 -16.11
N GLY A 93 -3.96 7.45 -15.56
CA GLY A 93 -5.16 6.71 -16.01
C GLY A 93 -5.30 5.30 -15.44
N GLY A 94 -4.28 4.77 -14.77
CA GLY A 94 -4.28 3.41 -14.21
C GLY A 94 -4.29 2.32 -15.29
N THR A 95 -4.60 1.09 -14.88
CA THR A 95 -4.90 -0.01 -15.81
C THR A 95 -6.24 -0.64 -15.43
N PHE A 96 -6.62 -1.74 -16.09
CA PHE A 96 -7.88 -2.42 -15.80
C PHE A 96 -7.98 -2.93 -14.35
N TYR A 97 -6.87 -3.37 -13.75
CA TYR A 97 -6.84 -3.95 -12.40
C TYR A 97 -6.38 -2.94 -11.34
N PRO A 98 -5.11 -2.44 -11.33
CA PRO A 98 -4.67 -1.44 -10.38
C PRO A 98 -4.98 0.00 -10.81
N SER A 99 -5.30 0.82 -9.81
CA SER A 99 -5.51 2.26 -9.97
C SER A 99 -4.20 3.01 -10.28
N GLU A 100 -4.32 4.23 -10.83
CA GLU A 100 -3.18 5.13 -11.10
C GLU A 100 -2.26 5.31 -9.88
N LYS A 101 -2.86 5.46 -8.68
CA LYS A 101 -2.11 5.64 -7.44
C LYS A 101 -1.33 4.38 -7.06
N GLU A 102 -1.90 3.20 -7.27
CA GLU A 102 -1.24 1.92 -6.96
C GLU A 102 -0.06 1.67 -7.88
N ILE A 103 -0.23 1.83 -9.21
CA ILE A 103 0.88 1.69 -10.18
C ILE A 103 1.99 2.71 -9.91
N THR A 104 1.62 3.94 -9.56
CA THR A 104 2.60 4.98 -9.23
C THR A 104 3.40 4.60 -7.99
N LEU A 105 2.73 4.18 -6.91
CA LEU A 105 3.41 3.79 -5.67
C LEU A 105 4.31 2.58 -5.87
N ASP A 106 3.83 1.57 -6.58
CA ASP A 106 4.56 0.35 -6.90
C ASP A 106 5.85 0.64 -7.70
N ASN A 107 5.75 1.42 -8.78
CA ASN A 107 6.93 1.83 -9.54
C ASN A 107 7.89 2.71 -8.72
N VAL A 108 7.38 3.58 -7.84
CA VAL A 108 8.23 4.43 -6.98
C VAL A 108 8.95 3.60 -5.92
N GLN A 109 8.28 2.64 -5.29
CA GLN A 109 8.90 1.69 -4.36
C GLN A 109 10.00 0.88 -5.05
N ASN A 110 9.76 0.46 -6.29
CA ASN A 110 10.78 -0.23 -7.09
C ASN A 110 12.00 0.66 -7.38
N LEU A 111 11.80 1.93 -7.75
CA LEU A 111 12.92 2.88 -7.93
C LEU A 111 13.69 3.10 -6.62
N ILE A 112 13.00 3.20 -5.49
CA ILE A 112 13.61 3.32 -4.16
C ILE A 112 14.46 2.08 -3.85
N ARG A 113 13.92 0.88 -4.06
CA ARG A 113 14.66 -0.38 -3.89
C ARG A 113 15.95 -0.41 -4.72
N ILE A 114 15.88 -0.03 -6.00
CA ILE A 114 17.04 0.03 -6.91
C ILE A 114 18.08 1.05 -6.39
N ILE A 115 17.64 2.18 -5.85
CA ILE A 115 18.54 3.19 -5.28
C ILE A 115 19.23 2.63 -4.02
N ASP A 116 18.49 1.98 -3.12
CA ASP A 116 19.02 1.42 -1.87
C ASP A 116 19.98 0.25 -2.10
N GLU A 117 19.78 -0.53 -3.16
CA GLU A 117 20.71 -1.59 -3.62
C GLU A 117 22.01 -1.05 -4.25
N GLY A 118 22.19 0.27 -4.36
CA GLY A 118 23.40 0.86 -4.94
C GLY A 118 23.39 0.98 -6.47
N LYS A 119 22.24 0.78 -7.13
CA LYS A 119 22.11 0.71 -8.59
C LYS A 119 21.49 1.96 -9.23
N ALA A 120 21.41 3.11 -8.54
CA ALA A 120 20.74 4.31 -9.04
C ALA A 120 21.29 4.87 -10.38
N PHE A 121 22.57 4.62 -10.69
CA PHE A 121 23.15 5.03 -11.97
C PHE A 121 22.49 4.34 -13.17
N MET A 122 21.88 3.16 -12.97
CA MET A 122 21.03 2.51 -13.98
C MET A 122 19.84 3.39 -14.35
N ILE A 123 19.13 3.94 -13.36
CA ILE A 123 17.98 4.84 -13.58
C ILE A 123 18.43 6.09 -14.35
N LEU A 124 19.53 6.72 -13.92
CA LEU A 124 20.04 7.94 -14.55
C LEU A 124 20.52 7.70 -15.99
N LYS A 125 21.12 6.53 -16.26
CA LYS A 125 21.52 6.12 -17.61
C LYS A 125 20.29 6.02 -18.52
N GLU A 126 19.27 5.28 -18.09
CA GLU A 126 18.04 5.10 -18.88
C GLU A 126 17.30 6.44 -19.10
N ILE A 127 17.25 7.33 -18.10
CA ILE A 127 16.71 8.69 -18.26
C ILE A 127 17.47 9.46 -19.35
N GLY A 128 18.81 9.41 -19.32
CA GLY A 128 19.67 10.10 -20.28
C GLY A 128 19.46 9.58 -21.71
N GLU A 129 19.46 8.26 -21.89
CA GLU A 129 19.30 7.60 -23.18
C GLU A 129 17.91 7.84 -23.79
N ILE A 130 16.85 7.63 -23.00
CA ILE A 130 15.45 7.82 -23.45
C ILE A 130 15.21 9.30 -23.82
N ASN A 131 15.71 10.26 -23.03
CA ASN A 131 15.53 11.70 -23.32
C ASN A 131 16.35 12.17 -24.54
N ALA A 132 17.56 11.63 -24.73
CA ALA A 132 18.40 11.96 -25.88
C ALA A 132 17.75 11.50 -27.18
N GLN A 133 17.17 10.29 -27.17
CA GLN A 133 16.52 9.67 -28.33
C GLN A 133 15.04 10.04 -28.48
N ASN A 134 14.46 10.78 -27.53
CA ASN A 134 13.04 11.16 -27.50
C ASN A 134 12.08 9.95 -27.54
N ARG A 135 12.41 8.91 -26.77
CA ARG A 135 11.68 7.63 -26.73
C ARG A 135 10.44 7.62 -25.85
N ASN A 136 10.25 8.64 -25.02
CA ASN A 136 9.09 8.76 -24.13
C ASN A 136 8.07 9.78 -24.68
N PRO A 137 6.76 9.47 -24.68
CA PRO A 137 5.71 10.37 -25.13
C PRO A 137 5.46 11.54 -24.18
N LYS A 138 5.56 11.30 -22.86
CA LYS A 138 5.31 12.26 -21.78
C LYS A 138 6.53 12.38 -20.87
N MET A 139 6.78 13.59 -20.34
CA MET A 139 7.95 13.85 -19.50
C MET A 139 7.70 13.60 -18.00
N THR A 140 6.45 13.50 -17.55
CA THR A 140 6.07 13.48 -16.13
C THR A 140 6.76 12.38 -15.31
N SER A 141 6.69 11.11 -15.73
CA SER A 141 7.36 10.00 -15.06
C SER A 141 8.88 10.17 -15.00
N MET A 142 9.47 10.67 -16.09
CA MET A 142 10.91 10.94 -16.19
C MET A 142 11.35 12.07 -15.26
N LEU A 143 10.60 13.16 -15.19
CA LEU A 143 10.88 14.28 -14.29
C LEU A 143 10.73 13.87 -12.83
N PHE A 144 9.77 13.00 -12.51
CA PHE A 144 9.60 12.44 -11.18
C PHE A 144 10.78 11.53 -10.80
N ALA A 145 11.17 10.58 -11.65
CA ALA A 145 12.31 9.68 -11.41
C ALA A 145 13.64 10.46 -11.28
N LEU A 146 13.83 11.50 -12.09
CA LEU A 146 14.97 12.40 -11.99
C LEU A 146 14.97 13.19 -10.68
N ALA A 147 13.81 13.70 -10.26
CA ALA A 147 13.66 14.40 -8.98
C ALA A 147 13.93 13.48 -7.78
N LEU A 148 13.47 12.22 -7.84
CA LEU A 148 13.75 11.20 -6.84
C LEU A 148 15.26 11.01 -6.70
N CYS A 149 15.97 10.73 -7.80
CA CYS A 149 17.43 10.58 -7.78
C CYS A 149 18.16 11.87 -7.35
N ALA A 150 17.62 13.06 -7.61
CA ALA A 150 18.24 14.31 -7.21
C ALA A 150 18.07 14.63 -5.71
N ARG A 151 17.05 14.07 -5.06
CA ARG A 151 16.60 14.50 -3.71
C ARG A 151 16.43 13.37 -2.70
N TYR A 152 16.71 12.12 -3.06
CA TYR A 152 16.66 10.97 -2.17
C TYR A 152 17.63 11.14 -0.98
N HIS A 153 17.12 11.04 0.26
CA HIS A 153 17.91 11.06 1.51
C HIS A 153 18.94 12.21 1.67
N VAL A 154 18.66 13.40 1.12
CA VAL A 154 19.57 14.57 1.17
C VAL A 154 20.00 14.98 2.59
N HIS A 155 19.20 14.68 3.62
CA HIS A 155 19.49 15.04 5.00
C HIS A 155 20.53 14.12 5.67
N ASP A 156 20.67 12.89 5.19
CA ASP A 156 21.53 11.88 5.82
C ASP A 156 23.00 12.01 5.39
N CYS A 157 23.24 12.50 4.16
CA CYS A 157 24.59 12.69 3.62
C CYS A 157 25.47 13.63 4.46
N ARG A 158 24.88 14.66 5.09
CA ARG A 158 25.62 15.67 5.88
C ARG A 158 26.07 15.21 7.26
N LYS A 159 25.37 14.23 7.86
CA LYS A 159 25.72 13.65 9.16
C LYS A 159 26.63 12.42 8.96
N ALA A 160 26.39 11.66 7.90
CA ALA A 160 27.13 10.45 7.55
C ALA A 160 28.60 10.68 7.17
N SER A 161 28.95 11.84 6.59
CA SER A 161 30.34 12.16 6.21
C SER A 161 31.30 12.38 7.39
N LYS A 162 30.77 12.42 8.62
CA LYS A 162 31.55 12.50 9.88
C LYS A 162 31.53 11.19 10.67
N SER A 163 30.88 10.15 10.13
CA SER A 163 30.84 8.82 10.73
C SER A 163 32.21 8.15 10.61
N SER A 164 32.60 7.38 11.62
CA SER A 164 33.78 6.50 11.58
C SER A 164 33.51 5.16 10.88
N ASP A 165 32.25 4.86 10.53
CA ASP A 165 31.86 3.63 9.85
C ASP A 165 32.10 3.72 8.33
N PRO A 166 32.97 2.88 7.74
CA PRO A 166 33.28 2.87 6.32
C PRO A 166 32.07 2.67 5.41
N MET A 167 31.07 1.87 5.81
CA MET A 167 29.86 1.62 5.00
C MET A 167 28.97 2.84 4.93
N VAL A 168 28.81 3.56 6.05
CA VAL A 168 28.04 4.81 6.10
C VAL A 168 28.70 5.90 5.25
N VAL A 169 30.04 5.96 5.26
CA VAL A 169 30.81 6.88 4.41
C VAL A 169 30.67 6.51 2.93
N ALA A 170 30.77 5.22 2.57
CA ALA A 170 30.62 4.74 1.20
C ALA A 170 29.20 5.00 0.66
N TYR A 171 28.15 4.70 1.43
CA TYR A 171 26.77 4.97 1.05
C TYR A 171 26.51 6.47 0.91
N SER A 172 27.00 7.30 1.84
CA SER A 172 26.91 8.76 1.75
C SER A 172 27.59 9.31 0.49
N LYS A 173 28.76 8.76 0.13
CA LYS A 173 29.47 9.11 -1.11
C LYS A 173 28.66 8.70 -2.35
N TYR A 174 28.10 7.49 -2.38
CA TYR A 174 27.24 7.01 -3.46
C TYR A 174 26.03 7.92 -3.68
N ILE A 175 25.28 8.26 -2.62
CA ILE A 175 24.12 9.16 -2.70
C ILE A 175 24.53 10.56 -3.18
N SER A 176 25.67 11.07 -2.71
CA SER A 176 26.22 12.37 -3.15
C SER A 176 26.57 12.39 -4.64
N GLU A 177 27.20 11.33 -5.14
CA GLU A 177 27.52 11.21 -6.57
C GLU A 177 26.26 11.01 -7.43
N MET A 178 25.28 10.25 -6.94
CA MET A 178 23.95 10.13 -7.58
C MET A 178 23.27 11.50 -7.70
N HIS A 179 23.24 12.30 -6.63
CA HIS A 179 22.66 13.66 -6.68
C HIS A 179 23.35 14.53 -7.72
N LYS A 180 24.69 14.52 -7.76
CA LYS A 180 25.47 15.27 -8.75
C LYS A 180 25.15 14.82 -10.18
N ALA A 181 25.09 13.52 -10.42
CA ALA A 181 24.77 12.95 -11.72
C ALA A 181 23.34 13.31 -12.16
N ALA A 182 22.35 13.22 -11.26
CA ALA A 182 20.98 13.64 -11.52
C ALA A 182 20.91 15.14 -11.87
N PHE A 183 21.56 16.01 -11.08
CA PHE A 183 21.60 17.45 -11.35
C PHE A 183 22.32 17.81 -12.66
N LYS A 184 23.29 17.00 -13.10
CA LYS A 184 23.97 17.18 -14.38
C LYS A 184 23.03 16.97 -15.58
N LEU A 185 22.04 16.08 -15.45
CA LEU A 185 21.04 15.81 -16.51
C LEU A 185 19.92 16.85 -16.58
N VAL A 186 19.72 17.66 -15.53
CA VAL A 186 18.61 18.64 -15.46
C VAL A 186 18.55 19.58 -16.66
N PRO A 187 19.65 20.21 -17.14
CA PRO A 187 19.59 21.09 -18.31
C PRO A 187 19.13 20.40 -19.60
N ASP A 188 19.44 19.12 -19.75
CA ASP A 188 19.15 18.33 -20.96
C ASP A 188 17.73 17.76 -20.93
N VAL A 189 17.23 17.38 -19.75
CA VAL A 189 15.87 16.85 -19.54
C VAL A 189 14.83 17.99 -19.44
N CYS A 190 15.12 19.00 -18.61
CA CYS A 190 14.25 20.16 -18.42
C CYS A 190 14.42 21.20 -19.52
N ARG A 191 13.99 20.88 -20.75
CA ARG A 191 14.19 21.72 -21.94
C ARG A 191 13.39 23.03 -21.97
N ILE A 192 12.20 23.03 -21.35
CA ILE A 192 11.26 24.15 -21.31
C ILE A 192 10.84 24.47 -19.87
N PRO A 193 10.28 25.67 -19.60
CA PRO A 193 9.85 26.05 -18.25
C PRO A 193 8.88 25.07 -17.60
N THR A 194 7.95 24.48 -18.36
CA THR A 194 7.00 23.48 -17.84
C THR A 194 7.71 22.29 -17.19
N HIS A 195 8.74 21.75 -17.83
CA HIS A 195 9.52 20.64 -17.28
C HIS A 195 10.28 21.06 -16.01
N LEU A 196 10.85 22.27 -16.02
CA LEU A 196 11.58 22.81 -14.87
C LEU A 196 10.66 23.02 -13.67
N PHE A 197 9.47 23.58 -13.89
CA PHE A 197 8.46 23.80 -12.85
C PHE A 197 7.99 22.47 -12.23
N GLU A 198 7.70 21.49 -13.07
CA GLU A 198 7.29 20.15 -12.61
C GLU A 198 8.41 19.43 -11.86
N PHE A 199 9.65 19.47 -12.36
CA PHE A 199 10.82 18.94 -11.64
C PHE A 199 11.01 19.59 -10.27
N VAL A 200 10.87 20.92 -10.16
CA VAL A 200 10.96 21.64 -8.88
C VAL A 200 9.84 21.24 -7.94
N GLY A 201 8.60 21.14 -8.45
CA GLY A 201 7.46 20.65 -7.69
C GLY A 201 7.68 19.25 -7.12
N ASN A 202 8.16 18.32 -7.95
CA ASN A 202 8.50 16.96 -7.53
C ASN A 202 9.64 16.94 -6.49
N CYS A 203 10.68 17.77 -6.68
CA CYS A 203 11.78 17.93 -5.73
C CYS A 203 11.30 18.42 -4.35
N GLU A 204 10.33 19.35 -4.31
CA GLU A 204 9.71 19.79 -3.06
C GLU A 204 8.88 18.69 -2.41
N LEU A 205 8.08 17.97 -3.21
CA LEU A 205 7.27 16.85 -2.72
C LEU A 205 8.13 15.78 -2.04
N ILE A 206 9.20 15.35 -2.72
CA ILE A 206 10.14 14.34 -2.20
C ILE A 206 10.83 14.87 -0.93
N SER A 207 11.32 16.11 -0.95
CA SER A 207 12.02 16.68 0.21
C SER A 207 11.10 16.84 1.44
N LYS A 208 9.80 17.14 1.25
CA LYS A 208 8.80 17.18 2.33
C LYS A 208 8.54 15.79 2.89
N SER A 209 8.49 14.76 2.04
CA SER A 209 8.27 13.37 2.44
C SER A 209 9.43 12.76 3.23
N SER A 210 10.68 13.15 2.93
CA SER A 210 11.89 12.63 3.60
C SER A 210 12.29 13.39 4.89
N SER A 211 11.49 14.36 5.36
CA SER A 211 11.81 15.14 6.57
C SER A 211 11.43 14.38 7.84
N SER A 212 12.42 13.98 8.64
CA SER A 212 12.22 13.33 9.95
C SER A 212 11.68 14.28 11.04
N ASN A 213 11.71 15.59 10.80
CA ASN A 213 11.22 16.60 11.73
C ASN A 213 9.94 17.25 11.19
N LYS A 214 8.80 16.99 11.84
CA LYS A 214 7.47 17.50 11.45
C LYS A 214 7.32 19.01 11.67
N ASP A 215 8.13 19.62 12.54
CA ASP A 215 8.00 21.02 12.93
C ASP A 215 8.70 22.01 11.97
N LYS A 216 9.63 21.52 11.12
CA LYS A 216 10.30 22.31 10.08
C LYS A 216 10.53 21.46 8.82
N PRO A 217 9.52 21.32 7.93
CA PRO A 217 9.68 20.55 6.71
C PRO A 217 10.80 21.13 5.84
N ALA A 218 11.63 20.25 5.29
CA ALA A 218 12.70 20.66 4.39
C ALA A 218 12.12 21.35 3.15
N THR A 219 12.60 22.57 2.89
CA THR A 219 12.07 23.40 1.79
C THR A 219 12.45 22.89 0.40
N GLY A 220 13.30 21.88 0.28
CA GLY A 220 13.85 21.43 -1.02
C GLY A 220 15.00 22.29 -1.55
N TRP A 221 15.15 23.54 -1.11
CA TRP A 221 16.11 24.49 -1.69
C TRP A 221 17.53 24.41 -1.09
N GLY A 222 18.35 23.49 -1.60
CA GLY A 222 19.78 23.37 -1.28
C GLY A 222 20.69 24.27 -2.13
N ARG A 223 21.97 24.41 -1.74
CA ARG A 223 22.97 25.18 -2.53
C ARG A 223 23.10 24.64 -3.97
N THR A 224 23.17 23.32 -4.13
CA THR A 224 23.28 22.67 -5.44
C THR A 224 22.04 22.91 -6.30
N MET A 225 20.85 22.73 -5.74
CA MET A 225 19.59 22.97 -6.47
C MET A 225 19.47 24.42 -6.93
N ARG A 226 19.78 25.40 -6.06
CA ARG A 226 19.83 26.82 -6.44
C ARG A 226 20.81 27.04 -7.59
N ALA A 227 22.04 26.54 -7.47
CA ALA A 227 23.07 26.70 -8.50
C ALA A 227 22.65 26.11 -9.86
N VAL A 228 22.03 24.93 -9.88
CA VAL A 228 21.57 24.27 -11.11
C VAL A 228 20.43 25.06 -11.76
N ILE A 229 19.45 25.52 -10.99
CA ILE A 229 18.34 26.31 -11.51
C ILE A 229 18.83 27.69 -11.98
N SER A 230 19.74 28.34 -11.24
CA SER A 230 20.39 29.58 -11.71
C SER A 230 21.09 29.36 -13.05
N LYS A 231 21.91 28.31 -13.15
CA LYS A 231 22.65 27.96 -14.37
C LYS A 231 21.71 27.67 -15.53
N TRP A 232 20.53 27.09 -15.27
CA TRP A 232 19.54 26.84 -16.31
C TRP A 232 19.07 28.15 -16.97
N TYR A 233 18.73 29.18 -16.19
CA TYR A 233 18.37 30.50 -16.73
C TYR A 233 19.57 31.20 -17.36
N GLU A 234 20.72 31.17 -16.70
CA GLU A 234 21.97 31.78 -17.17
C GLU A 234 22.46 31.15 -18.49
N SER A 235 22.05 29.92 -18.83
CA SER A 235 22.42 29.24 -20.09
C SER A 235 21.60 29.66 -21.31
N LYS A 236 20.52 30.44 -21.15
CA LYS A 236 19.62 30.79 -22.27
C LYS A 236 20.04 32.10 -22.94
N THR A 237 19.74 32.21 -24.24
CA THR A 237 19.88 33.47 -24.98
C THR A 237 18.75 34.44 -24.60
N PRO A 238 18.93 35.76 -24.77
CA PRO A 238 17.92 36.75 -24.44
C PRO A 238 16.55 36.47 -25.08
N GLU A 239 16.51 36.13 -26.37
CA GLU A 239 15.26 35.88 -27.12
C GLU A 239 14.55 34.63 -26.61
N ARG A 240 15.30 33.55 -26.36
CA ARG A 240 14.73 32.30 -25.86
C ARG A 240 14.21 32.46 -24.44
N LEU A 241 14.90 33.24 -23.62
CA LEU A 241 14.45 33.55 -22.28
C LEU A 241 13.19 34.42 -22.30
N ALA A 242 13.15 35.47 -23.13
CA ALA A 242 11.96 36.30 -23.32
C ALA A 242 10.75 35.45 -23.74
N MET A 243 10.91 34.60 -24.77
CA MET A 243 9.89 33.66 -25.22
C MET A 243 9.43 32.71 -24.10
N PHE A 244 10.33 32.21 -23.27
CA PHE A 244 9.97 31.36 -22.13
C PHE A 244 9.15 32.09 -21.07
N LEU A 245 9.57 33.30 -20.69
CA LEU A 245 8.89 34.12 -19.67
C LEU A 245 7.48 34.53 -20.11
N THR A 246 7.27 34.81 -21.40
CA THR A 246 5.98 35.26 -21.92
C THR A 246 5.06 34.11 -22.32
N LYS A 247 5.59 33.02 -22.88
CA LYS A 247 4.79 31.85 -23.31
C LYS A 247 4.39 30.95 -22.14
N TYR A 248 5.27 30.80 -21.15
CA TYR A 248 5.08 29.92 -19.99
C TYR A 248 5.19 30.68 -18.66
N PRO A 249 4.40 31.76 -18.45
CA PRO A 249 4.56 32.63 -17.28
C PRO A 249 4.40 31.86 -15.96
N GLN A 250 3.50 30.87 -15.95
CA GLN A 250 3.27 29.94 -14.84
C GLN A 250 2.73 28.59 -15.34
N ARG A 251 3.09 27.48 -14.68
CA ARG A 251 2.50 26.14 -14.85
C ARG A 251 2.61 25.35 -13.54
N GLY A 252 1.63 24.48 -13.26
CA GLY A 252 1.70 23.54 -12.13
C GLY A 252 1.90 24.20 -10.76
N GLY A 253 1.34 25.40 -10.56
CA GLY A 253 1.49 26.17 -9.33
C GLY A 253 2.82 26.93 -9.17
N TRP A 254 3.70 26.89 -10.16
CA TRP A 254 4.99 27.58 -10.16
C TRP A 254 5.05 28.67 -11.23
N SER A 255 5.73 29.77 -10.90
CA SER A 255 6.05 30.85 -11.83
C SER A 255 7.56 31.07 -11.95
N HIS A 256 7.96 31.76 -13.02
CA HIS A 256 9.35 32.23 -13.15
C HIS A 256 9.76 33.12 -11.98
N ARG A 257 8.85 33.97 -11.48
CA ARG A 257 9.07 34.84 -10.33
C ARG A 257 9.44 34.03 -9.07
N ASP A 258 8.76 32.91 -8.83
CA ASP A 258 9.06 32.02 -7.71
C ASP A 258 10.45 31.41 -7.82
N LEU A 259 10.83 30.91 -9.00
CA LEU A 259 12.16 30.35 -9.22
C LEU A 259 13.27 31.41 -9.12
N PHE A 260 13.03 32.63 -9.60
CA PHE A 260 13.99 33.74 -9.43
C PHE A 260 14.14 34.13 -7.96
N ARG A 261 13.05 34.17 -7.20
CA ARG A 261 13.04 34.45 -5.75
C ARG A 261 13.82 33.40 -4.96
N LEU A 262 13.74 32.13 -5.34
CA LEU A 262 14.30 31.01 -4.57
C LEU A 262 15.70 30.59 -5.04
N ALA A 263 15.97 30.66 -6.35
CA ALA A 263 17.26 30.27 -6.93
C ALA A 263 18.30 31.40 -6.91
N HIS A 264 17.87 32.66 -6.91
CA HIS A 264 18.74 33.84 -7.04
C HIS A 264 19.71 33.74 -8.24
N PRO A 265 19.20 33.59 -9.48
CA PRO A 265 20.06 33.60 -10.67
C PRO A 265 20.85 34.92 -10.74
N ASN A 266 22.14 34.84 -11.08
CA ASN A 266 23.03 36.00 -11.02
C ASN A 266 23.98 36.06 -12.21
N LEU A 267 23.82 37.11 -13.01
CA LEU A 267 24.64 37.37 -14.20
C LEU A 267 26.14 37.59 -13.88
N LYS A 268 26.52 37.87 -12.62
CA LYS A 268 27.92 37.94 -12.15
C LYS A 268 28.74 36.69 -12.48
N ARG A 269 28.09 35.54 -12.63
CA ARG A 269 28.75 34.25 -12.88
C ARG A 269 29.23 34.05 -14.32
N ARG A 270 28.83 34.91 -15.27
CA ARG A 270 29.30 34.85 -16.67
C ARG A 270 30.71 35.43 -16.89
N GLY A 271 31.37 35.90 -15.82
CA GLY A 271 32.73 36.43 -15.84
C GLY A 271 32.79 37.93 -16.18
N ASP A 272 33.94 38.56 -15.91
CA ASP A 272 34.12 40.01 -16.08
C ASP A 272 34.03 40.47 -17.54
N SER A 273 34.31 39.60 -18.51
CA SER A 273 34.14 39.87 -19.94
C SER A 273 32.67 40.12 -20.33
N PHE A 274 31.72 39.46 -19.66
CA PHE A 274 30.29 39.68 -19.89
C PHE A 274 29.83 41.06 -19.41
N TYR A 275 30.50 41.66 -18.41
CA TYR A 275 30.13 42.97 -17.89
C TYR A 275 30.36 44.12 -18.88
N SER A 276 31.25 43.87 -19.85
CA SER A 276 31.58 44.75 -20.97
C SER A 276 30.80 44.41 -22.24
N SER A 277 29.97 43.36 -22.23
CA SER A 277 29.20 42.94 -23.41
C SER A 277 28.00 43.86 -23.68
N PRO A 278 27.62 44.09 -24.96
CA PRO A 278 26.41 44.84 -25.32
C PRO A 278 25.10 44.22 -24.79
N GLU A 279 25.07 42.89 -24.65
CA GLU A 279 23.89 42.10 -24.22
C GLU A 279 23.56 42.23 -22.71
N ARG A 280 24.46 42.82 -21.92
CA ARG A 280 24.30 42.90 -20.46
C ARG A 280 23.01 43.60 -20.04
N LEU A 281 22.76 44.79 -20.57
CA LEU A 281 21.59 45.61 -20.19
C LEU A 281 20.28 44.95 -20.64
N GLU A 282 20.30 44.27 -21.77
CA GLU A 282 19.18 43.49 -22.28
C GLU A 282 18.80 42.35 -21.31
N LEU A 283 19.77 41.53 -20.90
CA LEU A 283 19.54 40.43 -19.96
C LEU A 283 19.18 40.91 -18.54
N GLU A 284 19.80 41.99 -18.06
CA GLU A 284 19.42 42.61 -16.77
C GLU A 284 17.95 43.08 -16.80
N THR A 285 17.51 43.68 -17.91
CA THR A 285 16.11 44.11 -18.11
C THR A 285 15.17 42.90 -18.15
N ILE A 286 15.52 41.82 -18.85
CA ILE A 286 14.71 40.59 -18.90
C ILE A 286 14.61 39.92 -17.51
N PHE A 287 15.69 39.89 -16.74
CA PHE A 287 15.70 39.37 -15.37
C PHE A 287 14.84 40.23 -14.44
N ASN A 288 14.89 41.55 -14.59
CA ASN A 288 14.01 42.46 -13.86
C ASN A 288 12.54 42.23 -14.22
N PHE A 289 12.23 42.04 -15.50
CA PHE A 289 10.90 41.69 -15.96
C PHE A 289 10.40 40.38 -15.32
N ALA A 290 11.24 39.34 -15.23
CA ALA A 290 10.88 38.08 -14.58
C ALA A 290 10.48 38.23 -13.10
N VAL A 291 11.02 39.23 -12.40
CA VAL A 291 10.76 39.48 -10.97
C VAL A 291 9.63 40.47 -10.73
N LYS A 292 9.64 41.59 -11.48
CA LYS A 292 8.73 42.73 -11.29
C LYS A 292 7.49 42.67 -12.18
N GLY A 293 7.57 42.01 -13.33
CA GLY A 293 6.51 41.95 -14.34
C GLY A 293 6.32 43.22 -15.16
N THR A 294 7.12 44.27 -14.94
CA THR A 294 7.15 45.52 -15.70
C THR A 294 8.44 45.64 -16.49
N LEU A 295 8.36 46.27 -17.67
CA LEU A 295 9.50 46.52 -18.53
C LEU A 295 9.95 47.97 -18.34
N GLU A 296 10.73 48.21 -17.29
CA GLU A 296 11.38 49.50 -17.06
C GLU A 296 12.80 49.41 -17.61
N VAL A 297 12.99 49.80 -18.88
CA VAL A 297 14.33 50.27 -19.28
C VAL A 297 14.51 51.56 -18.49
N LYS A 298 15.39 51.58 -17.49
CA LYS A 298 15.68 52.80 -16.73
C LYS A 298 16.01 53.90 -17.74
N LYS A 299 15.05 54.78 -18.03
CA LYS A 299 15.35 56.09 -18.59
C LYS A 299 16.28 56.73 -17.57
N GLN A 300 17.40 57.26 -18.02
CA GLN A 300 18.17 58.19 -17.20
C GLN A 300 17.17 59.21 -16.64
N ASP A 301 17.06 59.28 -15.32
CA ASP A 301 16.71 60.54 -14.68
C ASP A 301 17.79 61.52 -15.13
N THR A 302 17.51 62.28 -16.19
CA THR A 302 17.96 63.67 -16.24
C THR A 302 17.39 64.30 -14.98
N GLY A 303 18.28 64.54 -14.02
CA GLY A 303 17.92 64.55 -12.61
C GLY A 303 16.89 65.60 -12.22
N GLU A 304 16.24 65.32 -11.11
CA GLU A 304 15.84 66.32 -10.12
C GLU A 304 15.49 65.63 -8.78
N GLU A 305 16.13 66.12 -7.71
CA GLU A 305 15.79 65.99 -6.27
C GLU A 305 15.97 64.61 -5.59
N LYS A 306 16.77 64.46 -4.53
CA LYS A 306 16.93 65.31 -3.34
C LYS A 306 18.36 65.28 -2.80
N LYS A 307 18.97 66.46 -2.65
CA LYS A 307 20.08 66.67 -1.70
C LYS A 307 19.49 66.90 -0.31
N SER A 308 19.95 66.13 0.66
CA SER A 308 20.01 66.55 2.07
C SER A 308 21.43 66.26 2.56
N ASP A 309 22.15 67.36 2.76
CA ASP A 309 23.34 67.61 3.57
C ASP A 309 24.35 66.50 3.85
N GLY A 310 25.61 66.78 3.50
CA GLY A 310 26.78 66.21 4.16
C GLY A 310 27.89 65.74 3.22
N ASP A 311 28.88 66.62 3.06
CA ASP A 311 30.27 66.38 2.64
C ASP A 311 30.61 65.90 1.22
N THR A 312 31.49 66.73 0.64
CA THR A 312 32.26 66.57 -0.58
C THR A 312 33.21 65.38 -0.53
N GLU A 313 33.00 64.40 -1.40
CA GLU A 313 34.05 63.80 -2.23
C GLU A 313 33.45 63.55 -3.62
N GLU A 314 34.17 64.01 -4.65
CA GLU A 314 33.83 63.85 -6.07
C GLU A 314 33.77 62.36 -6.44
N ALA A 315 32.63 61.72 -6.18
CA ALA A 315 32.31 60.45 -6.81
C ALA A 315 31.89 60.74 -8.25
N GLU A 316 32.83 60.60 -9.19
CA GLU A 316 32.53 60.42 -10.61
C GLU A 316 31.26 59.57 -10.76
N ILE A 317 30.21 60.14 -11.34
CA ILE A 317 29.02 59.39 -11.73
C ILE A 317 29.46 58.43 -12.83
N LYS A 318 29.96 57.25 -12.46
CA LYS A 318 30.19 56.15 -13.41
C LYS A 318 28.83 55.81 -14.00
N GLU A 319 28.61 56.22 -15.25
CA GLU A 319 27.49 55.71 -16.03
C GLU A 319 27.45 54.18 -15.89
N LYS A 320 26.34 53.66 -15.35
CA LYS A 320 26.24 52.25 -14.98
C LYS A 320 26.30 51.30 -16.20
N HIS A 321 26.04 51.83 -17.39
CA HIS A 321 25.98 51.13 -18.66
C HIS A 321 26.55 52.02 -19.78
N THR A 322 27.19 51.41 -20.78
CA THR A 322 27.79 52.15 -21.92
C THR A 322 26.72 52.59 -22.92
N PRO A 323 26.97 53.63 -23.75
CA PRO A 323 26.05 54.05 -24.82
C PRO A 323 25.70 52.91 -25.79
N GLU A 324 26.68 52.06 -26.09
CA GLU A 324 26.54 50.85 -26.92
C GLU A 324 25.55 49.83 -26.30
N GLN A 325 25.57 49.65 -24.98
CA GLN A 325 24.61 48.78 -24.27
C GLN A 325 23.19 49.36 -24.31
N LEU A 326 23.03 50.68 -24.23
CA LEU A 326 21.72 51.34 -24.33
C LEU A 326 21.14 51.24 -25.74
N GLU A 327 21.95 51.44 -26.77
CA GLU A 327 21.54 51.31 -28.16
C GLU A 327 21.15 49.85 -28.49
N HIS A 328 21.96 48.89 -28.04
CA HIS A 328 21.68 47.47 -28.17
C HIS A 328 20.34 47.08 -27.50
N ALA A 329 20.09 47.55 -26.27
CA ALA A 329 18.84 47.28 -25.57
C ALA A 329 17.61 47.91 -26.26
N LYS A 330 17.73 49.12 -26.84
CA LYS A 330 16.63 49.76 -27.58
C LYS A 330 16.26 48.99 -28.85
N ASN A 331 17.25 48.43 -29.54
CA ASN A 331 17.06 47.66 -30.78
C ASN A 331 16.86 46.15 -30.54
N SER A 332 16.74 45.73 -29.28
CA SER A 332 16.59 44.32 -28.91
C SER A 332 15.26 43.73 -29.40
N LYS A 333 15.37 42.62 -30.15
CA LYS A 333 14.20 41.81 -30.53
C LYS A 333 13.53 41.18 -29.31
N ALA A 334 14.30 40.81 -28.28
CA ALA A 334 13.80 40.16 -27.07
C ALA A 334 12.97 41.12 -26.20
N LEU A 335 13.42 42.36 -26.03
CA LEU A 335 12.66 43.38 -25.29
C LEU A 335 11.42 43.81 -26.06
N GLY A 336 11.51 43.98 -27.38
CA GLY A 336 10.35 44.26 -28.23
C GLY A 336 9.28 43.17 -28.16
N LEU A 337 9.66 41.89 -28.07
CA LEU A 337 8.72 40.78 -27.87
C LEU A 337 7.94 40.91 -26.55
N ILE A 338 8.61 41.25 -25.46
CA ILE A 338 7.97 41.39 -24.14
C ILE A 338 7.06 42.62 -24.11
N GLU A 339 7.49 43.72 -24.74
CA GLU A 339 6.67 44.94 -24.89
C GLU A 339 5.39 44.65 -25.70
N ALA A 340 5.51 43.96 -26.84
CA ALA A 340 4.36 43.53 -27.63
C ALA A 340 3.42 42.62 -26.82
N TYR A 341 3.95 41.65 -26.06
CA TYR A 341 3.15 40.81 -25.16
C TYR A 341 2.38 41.62 -24.10
N LEU A 342 3.01 42.63 -23.49
CA LEU A 342 2.36 43.48 -22.49
C LEU A 342 1.27 44.37 -23.11
N LYS A 343 1.53 44.92 -24.30
CA LYS A 343 0.58 45.73 -25.06
C LYS A 343 -0.68 44.95 -25.44
N LEU A 344 -0.52 43.69 -25.86
CA LEU A 344 -1.62 42.89 -26.38
C LEU A 344 -2.57 42.33 -25.31
N LYS A 345 -2.22 42.33 -24.02
CA LYS A 345 -3.04 41.72 -22.95
C LYS A 345 -4.51 42.18 -22.92
N ASN A 346 -4.76 43.44 -23.25
CA ASN A 346 -6.10 44.04 -23.25
C ASN A 346 -6.52 44.56 -24.64
N GLU A 347 -5.75 44.25 -25.69
CA GLU A 347 -6.02 44.74 -27.04
C GLU A 347 -7.17 43.94 -27.68
N LYS A 348 -8.06 44.66 -28.37
CA LYS A 348 -9.23 44.10 -29.04
C LYS A 348 -9.19 44.28 -30.56
N ASN A 349 -8.35 45.18 -31.06
CA ASN A 349 -8.22 45.43 -32.49
C ASN A 349 -7.42 44.30 -33.17
N GLU A 350 -8.09 43.60 -34.08
CA GLU A 350 -7.56 42.46 -34.83
C GLU A 350 -6.35 42.81 -35.70
N GLU A 351 -6.34 43.97 -36.35
CA GLU A 351 -5.25 44.37 -37.26
C GLU A 351 -3.95 44.64 -36.50
N ILE A 352 -4.05 45.26 -35.32
CA ILE A 352 -2.92 45.49 -34.43
C ILE A 352 -2.35 44.14 -33.96
N ILE A 353 -3.21 43.21 -33.56
CA ILE A 353 -2.79 41.87 -33.13
C ILE A 353 -2.06 41.14 -34.27
N ILE A 354 -2.58 41.17 -35.50
CA ILE A 354 -1.97 40.51 -36.67
C ILE A 354 -0.61 41.14 -37.01
N ALA A 355 -0.49 42.47 -36.97
CA ALA A 355 0.77 43.16 -37.23
C ALA A 355 1.85 42.79 -36.21
N GLU A 356 1.52 42.74 -34.92
CA GLU A 356 2.45 42.36 -33.86
C GLU A 356 2.82 40.86 -33.92
N ILE A 357 1.89 39.97 -34.33
CA ILE A 357 2.18 38.55 -34.57
C ILE A 357 3.29 38.40 -35.61
N LYS A 358 3.11 39.00 -36.80
CA LYS A 358 4.07 38.90 -37.92
C LYS A 358 5.41 39.54 -37.59
N LYS A 359 5.41 40.64 -36.82
CA LYS A 359 6.63 41.39 -36.49
C LYS A 359 7.49 40.69 -35.43
N HIS A 360 6.87 40.13 -34.39
CA HIS A 360 7.59 39.60 -33.23
C HIS A 360 7.55 38.06 -33.10
N GLY A 361 6.86 37.35 -34.00
CA GLY A 361 6.74 35.89 -33.95
C GLY A 361 5.94 35.40 -32.75
N LEU A 362 4.83 36.09 -32.44
CA LEU A 362 3.99 35.75 -31.29
C LEU A 362 3.26 34.42 -31.52
N VAL A 363 3.21 33.60 -30.47
CA VAL A 363 2.48 32.34 -30.48
C VAL A 363 1.10 32.48 -29.84
N ARG A 364 0.26 31.45 -30.01
CA ARG A 364 -1.09 31.37 -29.43
C ARG A 364 -1.15 31.78 -27.96
N GLU A 365 -0.20 31.36 -27.13
CA GLU A 365 -0.20 31.67 -25.68
C GLU A 365 -0.08 33.18 -25.36
N HIS A 366 0.39 34.00 -26.30
CA HIS A 366 0.49 35.46 -26.13
C HIS A 366 -0.80 36.19 -26.50
N ILE A 367 -1.74 35.52 -27.18
CA ILE A 367 -2.94 36.14 -27.75
C ILE A 367 -4.09 36.09 -26.74
N PRO A 368 -4.84 37.20 -26.54
CA PRO A 368 -6.03 37.21 -25.69
C PRO A 368 -7.07 36.17 -26.13
N THR A 369 -7.72 35.53 -25.15
CA THR A 369 -8.65 34.42 -25.40
C THR A 369 -9.81 34.79 -26.32
N ASP A 370 -10.33 36.01 -26.24
CA ASP A 370 -11.42 36.47 -27.11
C ASP A 370 -10.99 36.64 -28.56
N ALA A 371 -9.74 37.05 -28.80
CA ALA A 371 -9.19 37.22 -30.13
C ALA A 371 -8.96 35.87 -30.84
N LEU A 372 -8.83 34.76 -30.10
CA LEU A 372 -8.74 33.38 -30.64
C LEU A 372 -10.05 32.86 -31.26
N LYS A 373 -11.11 33.69 -31.34
CA LYS A 373 -12.33 33.42 -32.11
C LYS A 373 -12.21 33.87 -33.56
N SER A 374 -11.30 34.78 -33.89
CA SER A 374 -11.14 35.30 -35.26
C SER A 374 -10.36 34.36 -36.17
N VAL A 375 -10.84 34.19 -37.41
CA VAL A 375 -10.18 33.41 -38.46
C VAL A 375 -8.87 34.05 -38.92
N ASN A 376 -8.80 35.38 -39.12
CA ASN A 376 -7.59 35.98 -39.68
C ASN A 376 -6.41 35.94 -38.69
N ILE A 377 -6.69 35.96 -37.39
CA ILE A 377 -5.66 35.77 -36.35
C ILE A 377 -5.08 34.34 -36.44
N TRP A 378 -5.92 33.32 -36.61
CA TRP A 378 -5.43 31.95 -36.76
C TRP A 378 -4.63 31.76 -38.06
N LYS A 379 -5.05 32.39 -39.17
CA LYS A 379 -4.24 32.42 -40.41
C LYS A 379 -2.89 33.07 -40.17
N ALA A 380 -2.86 34.25 -39.54
CA ALA A 380 -1.61 34.94 -39.21
C ALA A 380 -0.69 34.10 -38.31
N LEU A 381 -1.24 33.37 -37.34
CA LEU A 381 -0.47 32.46 -36.48
C LEU A 381 0.09 31.25 -37.24
N LEU A 382 -0.63 30.75 -38.24
CA LEU A 382 -0.18 29.62 -39.06
C LEU A 382 0.92 30.06 -40.05
N ASP A 383 0.71 31.21 -40.70
CA ASP A 383 1.65 31.83 -41.63
C ASP A 383 2.97 32.24 -40.95
N THR A 384 2.90 32.61 -39.66
CA THR A 384 4.07 32.99 -38.84
C THR A 384 4.69 31.76 -38.15
N GLU A 385 4.96 30.72 -38.94
CA GLU A 385 5.70 29.50 -38.58
C GLU A 385 5.27 28.85 -37.24
N MET A 386 4.00 28.43 -37.15
CA MET A 386 3.48 27.77 -35.94
C MET A 386 4.28 26.50 -35.59
N PRO A 387 4.71 26.31 -34.32
CA PRO A 387 5.40 25.09 -33.90
C PRO A 387 4.54 23.85 -34.11
N MET A 388 5.14 22.76 -34.61
CA MET A 388 4.42 21.55 -35.02
C MET A 388 3.55 20.94 -33.91
N THR A 389 4.02 20.84 -32.67
CA THR A 389 3.20 20.37 -31.53
C THR A 389 1.98 21.26 -31.29
N ALA A 390 2.12 22.57 -31.47
CA ALA A 390 1.00 23.50 -31.33
C ALA A 390 0.03 23.38 -32.51
N MET A 391 0.54 23.22 -33.74
CA MET A 391 -0.25 22.98 -34.94
C MET A 391 -1.13 21.73 -34.77
N ILE A 392 -0.50 20.58 -34.48
CA ILE A 392 -1.16 19.28 -34.28
C ILE A 392 -2.28 19.38 -33.23
N ARG A 393 -2.00 20.00 -32.07
CA ARG A 393 -2.96 20.14 -30.97
C ARG A 393 -4.18 21.03 -31.32
N ASN A 394 -4.04 21.94 -32.27
CA ASN A 394 -5.09 22.91 -32.61
C ASN A 394 -5.80 22.61 -33.95
N LEU A 395 -5.50 21.50 -34.63
CA LEU A 395 -6.13 21.13 -35.91
C LEU A 395 -7.67 21.13 -35.85
N GLY A 396 -8.24 20.52 -34.80
CA GLY A 396 -9.69 20.52 -34.59
C GLY A 396 -10.27 21.92 -34.42
N ARG A 397 -9.58 22.81 -33.69
CA ARG A 397 -10.00 24.20 -33.51
C ARG A 397 -9.97 24.99 -34.82
N MET A 398 -8.90 24.83 -35.61
CA MET A 398 -8.76 25.50 -36.90
C MET A 398 -9.81 25.03 -37.91
N SER A 399 -10.19 23.74 -37.85
CA SER A 399 -11.25 23.17 -38.68
C SER A 399 -12.64 23.65 -38.23
N ALA A 400 -12.91 23.69 -36.92
CA ALA A 400 -14.18 24.18 -36.37
C ALA A 400 -14.50 25.62 -36.77
N ILE A 401 -13.49 26.49 -36.82
CA ILE A 401 -13.65 27.90 -37.23
C ILE A 401 -13.53 28.10 -38.75
N LYS A 402 -13.36 27.02 -39.53
CA LYS A 402 -13.17 27.04 -40.99
C LYS A 402 -12.02 27.95 -41.45
N CYS A 403 -10.89 27.89 -40.73
CA CYS A 403 -9.70 28.69 -41.03
C CYS A 403 -8.82 28.06 -42.14
N LEU A 404 -8.98 26.77 -42.40
CA LEU A 404 -8.15 26.00 -43.32
C LEU A 404 -8.72 26.09 -44.75
N ASP A 405 -7.91 26.60 -45.68
CA ASP A 405 -8.14 26.57 -47.12
C ASP A 405 -7.11 25.63 -47.78
N ASP A 406 -7.23 25.37 -49.08
CA ASP A 406 -6.40 24.40 -49.80
C ASP A 406 -4.90 24.66 -49.67
N ASN A 407 -4.48 25.93 -49.61
CA ASN A 407 -3.07 26.27 -49.42
C ASN A 407 -2.59 25.90 -48.02
N GLN A 408 -3.39 26.19 -46.98
CA GLN A 408 -2.99 25.90 -45.60
C GLN A 408 -2.97 24.38 -45.37
N ILE A 409 -3.93 23.66 -45.96
CA ILE A 409 -4.01 22.20 -45.91
C ILE A 409 -2.76 21.61 -46.59
N ALA A 410 -2.38 22.10 -47.76
CA ALA A 410 -1.17 21.65 -48.46
C ALA A 410 0.10 21.89 -47.63
N ASP A 411 0.23 23.03 -46.94
CA ASP A 411 1.36 23.30 -46.06
C ASP A 411 1.39 22.35 -44.84
N ILE A 412 0.25 22.14 -44.17
CA ILE A 412 0.14 21.21 -43.05
C ILE A 412 0.53 19.78 -43.48
N VAL A 413 0.02 19.32 -44.62
CA VAL A 413 0.33 18.00 -45.18
C VAL A 413 1.82 17.87 -45.52
N ARG A 414 2.42 18.91 -46.11
CA ARG A 414 3.86 18.95 -46.41
C ARG A 414 4.69 18.81 -45.14
N ARG A 415 4.38 19.58 -44.10
CA ARG A 415 5.10 19.59 -42.82
C ARG A 415 4.96 18.28 -42.05
N LEU A 416 3.76 17.68 -42.02
CA LEU A 416 3.53 16.38 -41.40
C LEU A 416 4.26 15.23 -42.11
N ASN A 417 4.53 15.38 -43.41
CA ASN A 417 5.25 14.39 -44.18
C ASN A 417 6.77 14.52 -44.14
N ASP A 418 7.31 15.59 -43.55
CA ASP A 418 8.74 15.86 -43.43
C ASP A 418 9.33 15.19 -42.17
N VAL A 419 10.19 14.19 -42.40
CA VAL A 419 10.83 13.39 -41.33
C VAL A 419 11.79 14.25 -40.49
N GLU A 420 12.53 15.17 -41.12
CA GLU A 420 13.48 16.01 -40.41
C GLU A 420 12.78 17.06 -39.57
N GLU A 421 11.66 17.60 -40.05
CA GLU A 421 10.84 18.53 -39.28
C GLU A 421 10.20 17.83 -38.05
N LEU A 422 9.66 16.60 -38.23
CA LEU A 422 9.14 15.78 -37.13
C LEU A 422 10.21 15.48 -36.07
N ARG A 423 11.43 15.10 -36.50
CA ARG A 423 12.56 14.79 -35.60
C ARG A 423 13.05 16.04 -34.86
N LYS A 424 13.20 17.17 -35.56
CA LYS A 424 13.61 18.46 -34.97
C LYS A 424 12.58 18.96 -33.96
N ALA A 425 11.29 18.80 -34.27
CA ALA A 425 10.19 19.12 -33.36
C ALA A 425 10.01 18.07 -32.24
N ARG A 426 10.74 16.94 -32.29
CA ARG A 426 10.69 15.84 -31.32
C ARG A 426 9.27 15.31 -31.13
N ILE A 427 8.55 15.13 -32.23
CA ILE A 427 7.20 14.58 -32.24
C ILE A 427 7.28 13.06 -32.03
N HIS A 428 6.65 12.58 -30.95
CA HIS A 428 6.58 11.17 -30.61
C HIS A 428 5.39 10.49 -31.34
N PRO A 429 5.51 9.22 -31.78
CA PRO A 429 4.44 8.52 -32.48
C PRO A 429 3.09 8.51 -31.77
N LEU A 430 3.09 8.22 -30.46
CA LEU A 430 1.87 8.26 -29.65
C LEU A 430 1.17 9.64 -29.70
N ASN A 431 1.91 10.75 -29.76
CA ASN A 431 1.33 12.09 -29.83
C ASN A 431 0.63 12.33 -31.19
N VAL A 432 1.20 11.79 -32.27
CA VAL A 432 0.58 11.83 -33.60
C VAL A 432 -0.66 10.96 -33.65
N LEU A 433 -0.59 9.75 -33.08
CA LEU A 433 -1.72 8.82 -33.04
C LEU A 433 -2.89 9.43 -32.26
N ILE A 434 -2.65 10.02 -31.08
CA ILE A 434 -3.67 10.73 -30.29
C ILE A 434 -4.28 11.87 -31.10
N ALA A 435 -3.46 12.65 -31.79
CA ALA A 435 -3.94 13.77 -32.58
C ALA A 435 -4.78 13.32 -33.78
N ARG A 436 -4.34 12.26 -34.48
CA ARG A 436 -5.08 11.63 -35.58
C ARG A 436 -6.44 11.13 -35.12
N SER A 437 -6.49 10.32 -34.07
CA SER A 437 -7.75 9.78 -33.53
C SER A 437 -8.69 10.89 -33.06
N THR A 438 -8.17 11.89 -32.33
CA THR A 438 -8.98 13.03 -31.88
C THR A 438 -9.52 13.84 -33.06
N TYR A 439 -8.69 14.12 -34.07
CA TYR A 439 -9.08 14.90 -35.23
C TYR A 439 -10.15 14.18 -36.06
N TYR A 440 -9.96 12.88 -36.30
CA TYR A 440 -10.88 12.03 -37.07
C TYR A 440 -12.27 11.91 -36.43
N ILE A 441 -12.37 11.81 -35.10
CA ILE A 441 -13.65 11.73 -34.38
C ILE A 441 -14.52 12.98 -34.65
N GLY A 442 -13.92 14.12 -34.99
CA GLY A 442 -14.67 15.35 -35.29
C GLY A 442 -15.24 16.07 -34.05
N GLY A 443 -14.84 15.65 -32.84
CA GLY A 443 -15.35 16.18 -31.58
C GLY A 443 -14.31 16.17 -30.46
N GLY A 444 -14.30 17.21 -29.63
CA GLY A 444 -13.36 17.30 -28.52
C GLY A 444 -13.77 16.42 -27.34
N TYR A 445 -12.93 15.45 -26.95
CA TYR A 445 -13.18 14.54 -25.81
C TYR A 445 -13.55 15.23 -24.47
N LYS A 446 -13.10 16.47 -24.25
CA LYS A 446 -13.42 17.30 -23.06
C LYS A 446 -14.11 18.63 -23.38
N SER A 447 -14.53 18.86 -24.63
CA SER A 447 -15.09 20.14 -25.07
C SER A 447 -16.25 19.93 -26.03
N SER A 448 -17.28 20.77 -25.95
CA SER A 448 -18.40 20.80 -26.89
C SER A 448 -18.03 21.32 -28.30
N LEU A 449 -16.75 21.29 -28.66
CA LEU A 449 -16.27 21.76 -29.96
C LEU A 449 -16.35 20.61 -30.94
N GLU A 450 -17.06 20.84 -32.04
CA GLU A 450 -17.26 19.89 -33.14
C GLU A 450 -16.69 20.48 -34.43
N TRP A 451 -16.18 19.61 -35.31
CA TRP A 451 -15.65 19.97 -36.62
C TRP A 451 -15.79 18.80 -37.60
N GLU A 452 -15.79 19.12 -38.89
CA GLU A 452 -15.71 18.12 -39.94
C GLU A 452 -14.23 17.80 -40.21
N PRO A 453 -13.80 16.51 -40.13
CA PRO A 453 -12.43 16.13 -40.37
C PRO A 453 -12.09 16.18 -41.87
N GLU A 454 -10.97 16.84 -42.21
CA GLU A 454 -10.43 16.84 -43.57
C GLU A 454 -9.59 15.58 -43.82
N GLN A 455 -9.97 14.78 -44.82
CA GLN A 455 -9.34 13.48 -45.10
C GLN A 455 -7.85 13.61 -45.42
N LYS A 456 -7.44 14.65 -46.17
CA LYS A 456 -6.02 14.88 -46.49
C LYS A 456 -5.15 15.04 -45.23
N ILE A 457 -5.70 15.66 -44.18
CA ILE A 457 -5.00 15.85 -42.90
C ILE A 457 -4.98 14.55 -42.10
N VAL A 458 -6.07 13.78 -42.10
CA VAL A 458 -6.14 12.45 -41.46
C VAL A 458 -5.08 11.53 -42.06
N ASP A 459 -5.00 11.45 -43.38
CA ASP A 459 -4.02 10.63 -44.10
C ASP A 459 -2.58 11.11 -43.81
N ALA A 460 -2.35 12.42 -43.77
CA ALA A 460 -1.03 12.97 -43.45
C ALA A 460 -0.61 12.69 -42.00
N LEU A 461 -1.53 12.71 -41.04
CA LEU A 461 -1.25 12.33 -39.65
C LEU A 461 -0.93 10.84 -39.54
N GLU A 462 -1.59 9.98 -40.31
CA GLU A 462 -1.28 8.55 -40.37
C GLU A 462 0.12 8.29 -40.98
N GLN A 463 0.49 8.99 -42.05
CA GLN A 463 1.85 8.93 -42.60
C GLN A 463 2.91 9.47 -41.62
N ALA A 464 2.58 10.56 -40.90
CA ALA A 464 3.44 11.12 -39.86
C ALA A 464 3.66 10.14 -38.71
N PHE A 465 2.63 9.33 -38.35
CA PHE A 465 2.75 8.30 -37.33
C PHE A 465 3.82 7.28 -37.71
N TYR A 466 3.78 6.71 -38.92
CA TYR A 466 4.80 5.75 -39.37
C TYR A 466 6.19 6.39 -39.45
N LYS A 467 6.29 7.61 -40.00
CA LYS A 467 7.57 8.35 -40.14
C LYS A 467 8.18 8.81 -38.82
N SER A 468 7.38 8.91 -37.76
CA SER A 468 7.85 9.32 -36.43
C SER A 468 8.60 8.22 -35.68
N PHE A 469 8.52 6.96 -36.14
CA PHE A 469 9.37 5.89 -35.63
C PHE A 469 10.78 5.94 -36.24
N ILE A 470 11.74 5.35 -35.52
CA ILE A 470 13.08 5.18 -36.07
C ILE A 470 13.06 3.97 -37.01
N ASN A 471 12.96 4.23 -38.31
CA ASN A 471 12.89 3.17 -39.32
C ASN A 471 14.12 2.26 -39.25
N ALA A 472 13.86 0.96 -39.29
CA ALA A 472 14.87 -0.08 -39.32
C ALA A 472 14.70 -0.94 -40.57
N PRO A 473 15.78 -1.52 -41.13
CA PRO A 473 15.67 -2.39 -42.30
C PRO A 473 14.82 -3.64 -41.99
N PRO A 474 14.08 -4.16 -42.97
CA PRO A 474 13.33 -5.40 -42.80
C PRO A 474 14.27 -6.58 -42.54
N THR A 475 13.86 -7.49 -41.66
CA THR A 475 14.61 -8.69 -41.30
C THR A 475 14.38 -9.84 -42.27
N GLY A 476 13.25 -9.85 -42.98
CA GLY A 476 12.86 -10.91 -43.91
C GLY A 476 12.40 -12.21 -43.24
N LYS A 477 12.21 -12.21 -41.92
CA LYS A 477 11.71 -13.37 -41.15
C LYS A 477 10.18 -13.51 -41.24
N ARG A 478 9.66 -14.65 -40.80
CA ARG A 478 8.21 -14.94 -40.75
C ARG A 478 7.66 -14.54 -39.38
N TYR A 479 6.78 -13.55 -39.37
CA TYR A 479 6.20 -12.97 -38.16
C TYR A 479 4.76 -13.44 -37.92
N CYS A 480 4.46 -13.76 -36.67
CA CYS A 480 3.11 -13.86 -36.14
C CYS A 480 2.89 -12.71 -35.15
N LEU A 481 1.96 -11.79 -35.46
CA LEU A 481 1.60 -10.68 -34.59
C LEU A 481 0.29 -11.03 -33.87
N GLY A 482 0.35 -11.27 -32.57
CA GLY A 482 -0.80 -11.54 -31.72
C GLY A 482 -1.24 -10.29 -30.99
N ILE A 483 -2.46 -9.81 -31.27
CA ILE A 483 -3.05 -8.66 -30.60
C ILE A 483 -4.03 -9.15 -29.54
N ASP A 484 -3.76 -8.83 -28.29
CA ASP A 484 -4.68 -9.09 -27.19
C ASP A 484 -5.92 -8.17 -27.32
N VAL A 485 -7.09 -8.79 -27.45
CA VAL A 485 -8.38 -8.10 -27.53
C VAL A 485 -9.26 -8.34 -26.30
N SER A 486 -8.68 -8.85 -25.21
CA SER A 486 -9.39 -9.09 -23.96
C SER A 486 -10.00 -7.82 -23.34
N GLY A 487 -10.83 -8.04 -22.31
CA GLY A 487 -11.44 -6.97 -21.52
C GLY A 487 -10.46 -5.93 -20.99
N SER A 488 -9.28 -6.37 -20.54
CA SER A 488 -8.30 -5.49 -19.90
C SER A 488 -7.62 -4.54 -20.88
N MET A 489 -7.49 -4.95 -22.15
CA MET A 489 -6.95 -4.12 -23.24
C MET A 489 -7.89 -2.97 -23.65
N GLY A 490 -9.11 -2.91 -23.11
CA GLY A 490 -9.99 -1.75 -23.23
C GLY A 490 -9.58 -0.54 -22.37
N CYS A 491 -8.61 -0.69 -21.47
CA CYS A 491 -8.11 0.45 -20.67
C CYS A 491 -7.35 1.46 -21.54
N HIS A 492 -7.30 2.71 -21.11
CA HIS A 492 -6.64 3.78 -21.85
C HIS A 492 -5.13 3.81 -21.62
N VAL A 493 -4.34 3.95 -22.69
CA VAL A 493 -2.88 4.06 -22.59
C VAL A 493 -2.50 5.40 -21.96
N SER A 494 -1.86 5.37 -20.79
CA SER A 494 -1.32 6.56 -20.11
C SER A 494 -2.36 7.68 -19.93
N GLY A 495 -3.62 7.35 -19.67
CA GLY A 495 -4.72 8.31 -19.51
C GLY A 495 -5.09 9.10 -20.77
N CYS A 496 -4.72 8.58 -21.95
CA CYS A 496 -5.05 9.15 -23.25
C CYS A 496 -6.46 8.72 -23.71
N VAL A 497 -6.92 9.24 -24.86
CA VAL A 497 -8.24 8.87 -25.42
C VAL A 497 -8.23 7.47 -26.04
N ILE A 498 -7.03 6.96 -26.38
CA ILE A 498 -6.84 5.70 -27.10
C ILE A 498 -6.73 4.53 -26.11
N THR A 499 -7.42 3.43 -26.42
CA THR A 499 -7.37 2.19 -25.65
C THR A 499 -6.10 1.38 -25.95
N CYS A 500 -5.64 0.53 -25.01
CA CYS A 500 -4.49 -0.35 -25.21
C CYS A 500 -4.66 -1.24 -26.45
N ARG A 501 -5.88 -1.67 -26.77
CA ARG A 501 -6.21 -2.43 -27.98
C ARG A 501 -5.97 -1.62 -29.26
N GLU A 502 -6.54 -0.43 -29.36
CA GLU A 502 -6.32 0.45 -30.53
C GLU A 502 -4.83 0.78 -30.69
N ALA A 503 -4.16 0.98 -29.56
CA ALA A 503 -2.76 1.33 -29.54
C ALA A 503 -1.86 0.14 -29.96
N ALA A 504 -2.15 -1.07 -29.48
CA ALA A 504 -1.51 -2.32 -29.94
C ALA A 504 -1.72 -2.58 -31.43
N SER A 505 -2.95 -2.32 -31.89
CA SER A 505 -3.34 -2.40 -33.30
C SER A 505 -2.48 -1.48 -34.16
N ALA A 506 -2.38 -0.20 -33.79
CA ALA A 506 -1.54 0.76 -34.50
C ALA A 506 -0.05 0.36 -34.51
N LEU A 507 0.49 -0.15 -33.39
CA LEU A 507 1.87 -0.62 -33.33
C LEU A 507 2.13 -1.85 -34.21
N SER A 508 1.15 -2.74 -34.33
CA SER A 508 1.27 -3.95 -35.15
C SER A 508 1.39 -3.65 -36.65
N LEU A 509 0.75 -2.56 -37.12
CA LEU A 509 0.84 -2.12 -38.50
C LEU A 509 2.27 -1.74 -38.91
N ILE A 510 3.11 -1.30 -37.98
CA ILE A 510 4.51 -0.94 -38.28
C ILE A 510 5.26 -2.17 -38.78
N ASN A 511 5.12 -3.29 -38.07
CA ASN A 511 5.73 -4.56 -38.45
C ASN A 511 5.08 -5.12 -39.72
N LEU A 512 3.76 -4.96 -39.91
CA LEU A 512 3.06 -5.35 -41.13
C LEU A 512 3.58 -4.61 -42.37
N HIS A 513 3.84 -3.30 -42.25
CA HIS A 513 4.37 -2.50 -43.35
C HIS A 513 5.83 -2.81 -43.63
N ASN A 514 6.64 -2.98 -42.58
CA ASN A 514 8.08 -3.22 -42.69
C ASN A 514 8.41 -4.62 -43.24
N GLU A 515 7.77 -5.67 -42.71
CA GLU A 515 8.09 -7.05 -43.07
C GLU A 515 7.19 -7.56 -44.22
N ASN A 516 7.69 -8.54 -44.97
CA ASN A 516 6.97 -9.10 -46.13
C ASN A 516 6.13 -10.33 -45.78
N THR A 517 6.49 -11.07 -44.74
CA THR A 517 5.80 -12.31 -44.34
C THR A 517 5.28 -12.18 -42.93
N VAL A 518 4.06 -11.62 -42.81
CA VAL A 518 3.40 -11.34 -41.54
C VAL A 518 2.02 -11.95 -41.54
N ARG A 519 1.66 -12.64 -40.46
CA ARG A 519 0.29 -13.06 -40.15
C ARG A 519 -0.15 -12.36 -38.88
N MET A 520 -1.38 -11.87 -38.87
CA MET A 520 -1.95 -11.16 -37.73
C MET A 520 -3.11 -11.96 -37.16
N VAL A 521 -3.14 -12.08 -35.84
CA VAL A 521 -4.18 -12.77 -35.10
C VAL A 521 -4.62 -11.90 -33.93
N ALA A 522 -5.92 -11.89 -33.63
CA ALA A 522 -6.45 -11.33 -32.41
C ALA A 522 -6.82 -12.48 -31.48
N PHE A 523 -6.55 -12.33 -30.19
CA PHE A 523 -6.85 -13.38 -29.22
C PHE A 523 -7.45 -12.83 -27.92
N CYS A 524 -8.31 -13.63 -27.31
CA CYS A 524 -8.82 -13.46 -25.96
C CYS A 524 -8.97 -14.85 -25.32
N ASP A 525 -10.18 -15.39 -25.22
CA ASP A 525 -10.46 -16.78 -24.86
C ASP A 525 -10.50 -17.71 -26.10
N ASP A 526 -10.51 -17.10 -27.28
CA ASP A 526 -10.46 -17.72 -28.60
C ASP A 526 -9.58 -16.86 -29.52
N LEU A 527 -9.11 -17.43 -30.64
CA LEU A 527 -8.22 -16.76 -31.58
C LEU A 527 -8.89 -16.59 -32.95
N VAL A 528 -8.83 -15.37 -33.47
CA VAL A 528 -9.35 -14.99 -34.78
C VAL A 528 -8.21 -14.51 -35.67
N GLU A 529 -8.08 -15.09 -36.86
CA GLU A 529 -7.19 -14.55 -37.89
C GLU A 529 -7.71 -13.19 -38.37
N LEU A 530 -6.82 -12.19 -38.38
CA LEU A 530 -7.18 -10.84 -38.81
C LEU A 530 -6.94 -10.71 -40.31
N PRO A 531 -7.91 -10.17 -41.08
CA PRO A 531 -7.80 -10.03 -42.54
C PRO A 531 -6.92 -8.84 -42.96
N PHE A 532 -6.06 -8.34 -42.07
CA PHE A 532 -5.30 -7.11 -42.29
C PHE A 532 -4.16 -7.34 -43.28
N ASP A 533 -4.08 -6.45 -44.27
CA ASP A 533 -3.01 -6.39 -45.25
C ASP A 533 -2.44 -4.95 -45.32
N LYS A 534 -1.40 -4.72 -46.13
CA LYS A 534 -0.73 -3.41 -46.25
C LYS A 534 -1.63 -2.29 -46.80
N THR A 535 -2.86 -2.59 -47.24
CA THR A 535 -3.84 -1.61 -47.75
C THR A 535 -4.86 -1.16 -46.70
N TRP A 536 -4.85 -1.78 -45.51
CA TRP A 536 -5.74 -1.40 -44.41
C TRP A 536 -5.26 -0.09 -43.77
N SER A 537 -6.20 0.85 -43.61
CA SER A 537 -5.99 2.06 -42.81
C SER A 537 -6.27 1.79 -41.34
N LEU A 538 -5.73 2.65 -40.47
CA LEU A 538 -6.01 2.61 -39.02
C LEU A 538 -7.52 2.67 -38.71
N ASP A 539 -8.33 3.37 -39.52
CA ASP A 539 -9.79 3.47 -39.31
C ASP A 539 -10.49 2.14 -39.55
N LYS A 540 -10.24 1.53 -40.72
CA LYS A 540 -10.83 0.23 -41.07
C LYS A 540 -10.44 -0.82 -40.04
N MET A 541 -9.19 -0.76 -39.56
CA MET A 541 -8.70 -1.64 -38.51
C MET A 541 -9.44 -1.40 -37.20
N ARG A 542 -9.55 -0.16 -36.73
CA ARG A 542 -10.29 0.17 -35.50
C ARG A 542 -11.74 -0.30 -35.59
N ASP A 543 -12.44 0.07 -36.66
CA ASP A 543 -13.85 -0.28 -36.85
C ASP A 543 -14.04 -1.80 -36.87
N TYR A 544 -13.10 -2.56 -37.46
CA TYR A 544 -13.12 -4.02 -37.41
C TYR A 544 -12.82 -4.55 -35.99
N MET A 545 -11.81 -4.02 -35.32
CA MET A 545 -11.43 -4.44 -33.95
C MET A 545 -12.55 -4.18 -32.93
N ASP A 546 -13.35 -3.13 -33.13
CA ASP A 546 -14.53 -2.83 -32.30
C ASP A 546 -15.68 -3.84 -32.48
N THR A 547 -15.70 -4.59 -33.59
CA THR A 547 -16.65 -5.70 -33.78
C THR A 547 -16.27 -6.98 -33.03
N LEU A 548 -15.03 -7.08 -32.56
CA LEU A 548 -14.54 -8.28 -31.87
C LEU A 548 -15.08 -8.35 -30.44
N ARG A 549 -15.38 -9.57 -29.98
CA ARG A 549 -15.92 -9.80 -28.63
C ARG A 549 -14.87 -9.57 -27.55
N TYR A 550 -15.32 -9.09 -26.40
CA TYR A 550 -14.50 -9.03 -25.18
C TYR A 550 -14.62 -10.34 -24.42
N ALA A 551 -13.49 -10.91 -23.99
CA ALA A 551 -13.45 -12.14 -23.21
C ALA A 551 -12.20 -12.19 -22.30
N PRO A 552 -12.06 -13.23 -21.45
CA PRO A 552 -10.84 -13.54 -20.69
C PRO A 552 -9.57 -13.59 -21.56
N THR A 553 -8.40 -13.59 -20.92
CA THR A 553 -7.11 -13.49 -21.62
C THR A 553 -6.33 -14.80 -21.58
N ASP A 554 -6.04 -15.36 -22.76
CA ASP A 554 -5.10 -16.47 -22.96
C ASP A 554 -3.99 -16.10 -23.96
N CYS A 555 -2.82 -15.71 -23.42
CA CYS A 555 -1.64 -15.36 -24.21
C CYS A 555 -0.94 -16.55 -24.87
N ALA A 556 -1.34 -17.81 -24.61
CA ALA A 556 -0.74 -18.99 -25.23
C ALA A 556 -1.32 -19.30 -26.61
N LEU A 557 -2.54 -18.80 -26.91
CA LEU A 557 -3.29 -19.12 -28.12
C LEU A 557 -2.52 -18.91 -29.43
N PRO A 558 -1.75 -17.82 -29.65
CA PRO A 558 -1.03 -17.64 -30.92
C PRO A 558 -0.02 -18.74 -31.23
N MET A 559 0.64 -19.29 -30.21
CA MET A 559 1.58 -20.40 -30.37
C MET A 559 0.85 -21.72 -30.56
N ILE A 560 -0.25 -21.94 -29.83
CA ILE A 560 -1.10 -23.14 -29.94
C ILE A 560 -1.74 -23.22 -31.34
N TRP A 561 -2.34 -22.14 -31.81
CA TRP A 561 -2.92 -22.03 -33.15
C TRP A 561 -1.89 -22.32 -34.25
N ALA A 562 -0.68 -21.76 -34.13
CA ALA A 562 0.40 -22.04 -35.09
C ALA A 562 0.79 -23.52 -35.10
N MET A 563 0.81 -24.18 -33.93
CA MET A 563 1.05 -25.62 -33.81
C MET A 563 -0.06 -26.49 -34.39
N GLU A 564 -1.32 -26.08 -34.26
CA GLU A 564 -2.48 -26.82 -34.77
C GLU A 564 -2.61 -26.74 -36.29
N LYS A 565 -2.31 -25.58 -36.86
CA LYS A 565 -2.36 -25.32 -38.31
C LYS A 565 -1.07 -25.66 -39.05
N ASP A 566 -0.05 -26.15 -38.33
CA ASP A 566 1.32 -26.38 -38.84
C ASP A 566 1.93 -25.16 -39.56
N LEU A 567 1.67 -23.97 -39.03
CA LEU A 567 2.21 -22.72 -39.55
C LEU A 567 3.62 -22.49 -39.01
N LYS A 568 4.50 -21.99 -39.88
CA LYS A 568 5.92 -21.79 -39.58
C LYS A 568 6.25 -20.30 -39.43
N PHE A 569 6.47 -19.88 -38.20
CA PHE A 569 6.93 -18.56 -37.77
C PHE A 569 8.28 -18.63 -37.07
N ASP A 570 9.09 -17.60 -37.30
CA ASP A 570 10.40 -17.40 -36.66
C ASP A 570 10.29 -16.45 -35.45
N VAL A 571 9.32 -15.51 -35.49
CA VAL A 571 9.12 -14.51 -34.44
C VAL A 571 7.63 -14.36 -34.13
N PHE A 572 7.26 -14.53 -32.86
CA PHE A 572 5.97 -14.15 -32.30
C PHE A 572 6.11 -12.80 -31.63
N VAL A 573 5.22 -11.85 -31.95
CA VAL A 573 5.13 -10.56 -31.26
C VAL A 573 3.75 -10.46 -30.63
N ILE A 574 3.70 -10.49 -29.30
CA ILE A 574 2.45 -10.48 -28.54
C ILE A 574 2.27 -9.12 -27.89
N TYR A 575 1.18 -8.42 -28.24
CA TYR A 575 0.82 -7.13 -27.67
C TYR A 575 -0.22 -7.35 -26.57
N THR A 576 0.17 -7.18 -25.30
CA THR A 576 -0.67 -7.50 -24.14
C THR A 576 -0.28 -6.65 -22.92
N ASP A 577 -1.12 -6.63 -21.90
CA ASP A 577 -0.80 -6.11 -20.57
C ASP A 577 -0.20 -7.18 -19.63
N ASN A 578 -0.01 -8.42 -20.12
CA ASN A 578 0.52 -9.59 -19.42
C ASN A 578 -0.41 -10.20 -18.36
N GLU A 579 -1.69 -9.84 -18.38
CA GLU A 579 -2.70 -10.30 -17.41
C GLU A 579 -3.38 -11.60 -17.88
N THR A 580 -2.57 -12.60 -18.28
CA THR A 580 -3.07 -13.91 -18.73
C THR A 580 -3.52 -14.77 -17.54
N TYR A 581 -4.65 -15.47 -17.68
CA TYR A 581 -5.16 -16.36 -16.63
C TYR A 581 -6.06 -17.49 -17.13
N PHE A 582 -6.53 -17.46 -18.38
CA PHE A 582 -7.60 -18.34 -18.84
C PHE A 582 -7.12 -19.65 -19.49
N GLY A 583 -5.92 -19.69 -20.06
CA GLY A 583 -5.46 -20.85 -20.82
C GLY A 583 -5.14 -22.08 -19.98
N ASP A 584 -5.24 -23.26 -20.61
CA ASP A 584 -4.81 -24.54 -20.01
C ASP A 584 -3.27 -24.68 -19.99
N VAL A 585 -2.53 -23.92 -20.80
CA VAL A 585 -1.06 -23.99 -20.95
C VAL A 585 -0.46 -22.60 -20.76
N HIS A 586 0.70 -22.49 -20.11
CA HIS A 586 1.39 -21.21 -19.98
C HIS A 586 2.02 -20.76 -21.32
N PRO A 587 2.08 -19.45 -21.63
CA PRO A 587 2.63 -18.97 -22.91
C PRO A 587 4.08 -19.40 -23.17
N PHE A 588 4.92 -19.44 -22.14
CA PHE A 588 6.31 -19.90 -22.27
C PHE A 588 6.40 -21.40 -22.61
N GLU A 589 5.50 -22.22 -22.06
CA GLU A 589 5.38 -23.65 -22.38
C GLU A 589 4.88 -23.86 -23.80
N ALA A 590 3.86 -23.07 -24.22
CA ALA A 590 3.33 -23.12 -25.57
C ALA A 590 4.40 -22.78 -26.63
N LEU A 591 5.29 -21.82 -26.36
CA LEU A 591 6.43 -21.53 -27.25
C LEU A 591 7.42 -22.70 -27.29
N LYS A 592 7.72 -23.33 -26.15
CA LYS A 592 8.61 -24.50 -26.10
C LYS A 592 8.04 -25.67 -26.89
N GLN A 593 6.76 -25.98 -26.70
CA GLN A 593 6.04 -26.99 -27.47
C GLN A 593 6.05 -26.66 -28.97
N TYR A 594 5.86 -25.38 -29.33
CA TYR A 594 5.93 -24.93 -30.71
C TYR A 594 7.32 -25.15 -31.32
N ARG A 595 8.40 -24.84 -30.60
CA ARG A 595 9.78 -25.10 -31.06
C ARG A 595 10.02 -26.58 -31.33
N GLU A 596 9.54 -27.45 -30.44
CA GLU A 596 9.67 -28.90 -30.57
C GLU A 596 8.85 -29.45 -31.75
N LYS A 597 7.59 -29.04 -31.90
CA LYS A 597 6.67 -29.55 -32.92
C LYS A 597 6.93 -28.97 -34.32
N SER A 598 7.26 -27.69 -34.40
CA SER A 598 7.46 -27.00 -35.70
C SER A 598 8.81 -27.31 -36.34
N GLY A 599 9.80 -27.75 -35.55
CA GLY A 599 11.20 -27.91 -35.96
C GLY A 599 12.00 -26.61 -35.98
N ILE A 600 11.40 -25.49 -35.57
CA ILE A 600 12.04 -24.16 -35.53
C ILE A 600 12.51 -23.90 -34.10
N HIS A 601 13.68 -24.46 -33.76
CA HIS A 601 14.22 -24.35 -32.41
C HIS A 601 14.64 -22.93 -32.02
N ASP A 602 14.84 -22.04 -32.99
CA ASP A 602 15.23 -20.64 -32.78
C ASP A 602 14.03 -19.68 -32.77
N ALA A 603 12.79 -20.18 -32.75
CA ALA A 603 11.59 -19.36 -32.71
C ALA A 603 11.59 -18.46 -31.46
N ARG A 604 11.30 -17.17 -31.65
CA ARG A 604 11.41 -16.15 -30.60
C ARG A 604 10.06 -15.58 -30.23
N LEU A 605 9.94 -15.10 -28.98
CA LEU A 605 8.77 -14.40 -28.46
C LEU A 605 9.16 -13.00 -28.01
N ILE A 606 8.55 -11.99 -28.60
CA ILE A 606 8.68 -10.59 -28.20
C ILE A 606 7.36 -10.17 -27.56
N VAL A 607 7.41 -9.78 -26.31
CA VAL A 607 6.26 -9.30 -25.54
C VAL A 607 6.28 -7.78 -25.54
N MET A 608 5.27 -7.17 -26.14
CA MET A 608 5.04 -5.73 -26.08
C MET A 608 4.12 -5.41 -24.91
N GLY A 609 4.71 -5.03 -23.78
CA GLY A 609 3.98 -4.62 -22.58
C GLY A 609 3.26 -3.30 -22.79
N MET A 610 1.92 -3.30 -22.78
CA MET A 610 1.09 -2.12 -23.00
C MET A 610 0.80 -1.33 -21.71
N SER A 611 1.26 -1.83 -20.56
CA SER A 611 1.08 -1.23 -19.23
C SER A 611 2.40 -1.18 -18.45
N ALA A 612 2.49 -0.26 -17.48
CA ALA A 612 3.66 -0.12 -16.59
C ALA A 612 3.58 -1.02 -15.35
N THR A 613 3.10 -2.26 -15.52
CA THR A 613 3.06 -3.29 -14.48
C THR A 613 4.39 -4.06 -14.43
N GLU A 614 4.59 -4.81 -13.35
CA GLU A 614 5.79 -5.63 -13.15
C GLU A 614 5.72 -7.03 -13.80
N PHE A 615 4.67 -7.31 -14.57
CA PHE A 615 4.39 -8.64 -15.10
C PHE A 615 4.88 -8.82 -16.53
N THR A 616 5.38 -10.02 -16.83
CA THR A 616 5.70 -10.45 -18.19
C THR A 616 5.43 -11.93 -18.39
N ILE A 617 4.90 -12.27 -19.56
CA ILE A 617 4.76 -13.67 -20.00
C ILE A 617 6.09 -14.25 -20.56
N ALA A 618 7.11 -13.40 -20.74
CA ALA A 618 8.43 -13.82 -21.20
C ALA A 618 9.23 -14.46 -20.06
N ASP A 619 9.76 -15.66 -20.30
CA ASP A 619 10.63 -16.36 -19.35
C ASP A 619 11.99 -15.66 -19.24
N PRO A 620 12.40 -15.16 -18.06
CA PRO A 620 13.67 -14.47 -17.89
C PRO A 620 14.90 -15.36 -18.10
N THR A 621 14.72 -16.69 -18.09
CA THR A 621 15.79 -17.67 -18.33
C THR A 621 15.93 -18.07 -19.80
N ASP A 622 14.97 -17.70 -20.65
CA ASP A 622 14.96 -18.03 -22.08
C ASP A 622 15.45 -16.84 -22.92
N ALA A 623 16.66 -16.95 -23.47
CA ALA A 623 17.25 -15.92 -24.32
C ALA A 623 16.48 -15.65 -25.64
N GLY A 624 15.57 -16.55 -26.03
CA GLY A 624 14.67 -16.37 -27.17
C GLY A 624 13.37 -15.65 -26.80
N MET A 625 13.18 -15.22 -25.55
CA MET A 625 12.06 -14.40 -25.11
C MET A 625 12.54 -13.01 -24.69
N LEU A 626 11.83 -11.95 -25.11
CA LEU A 626 12.17 -10.56 -24.81
C LEU A 626 10.95 -9.75 -24.45
N ASP A 627 11.06 -8.89 -23.44
CA ASP A 627 10.03 -7.93 -23.06
C ASP A 627 10.44 -6.49 -23.41
N ILE A 628 9.53 -5.77 -24.08
CA ILE A 628 9.70 -4.37 -24.48
C ILE A 628 8.49 -3.52 -24.09
N ALA A 629 8.74 -2.25 -23.77
CA ALA A 629 7.67 -1.30 -23.49
C ALA A 629 6.95 -0.88 -24.78
N GLY A 630 5.61 -0.93 -24.77
CA GLY A 630 4.78 -0.42 -25.86
C GLY A 630 5.05 1.07 -26.12
N PHE A 631 4.93 1.49 -27.39
CA PHE A 631 5.17 2.87 -27.84
C PHE A 631 6.58 3.43 -27.64
N ASP A 632 7.57 2.59 -27.34
CA ASP A 632 8.95 3.03 -27.49
C ASP A 632 9.23 3.37 -28.98
N SER A 633 9.61 4.60 -29.29
CA SER A 633 9.92 5.00 -30.68
C SER A 633 11.05 4.16 -31.32
N ALA A 634 11.86 3.46 -30.52
CA ALA A 634 12.91 2.57 -30.95
C ALA A 634 12.44 1.11 -31.18
N VAL A 635 11.16 0.78 -30.97
CA VAL A 635 10.64 -0.60 -31.15
C VAL A 635 11.09 -1.24 -32.48
N PRO A 636 10.98 -0.58 -33.66
CA PRO A 636 11.41 -1.21 -34.91
C PRO A 636 12.90 -1.55 -34.94
N GLN A 637 13.74 -0.71 -34.33
CA GLN A 637 15.18 -0.99 -34.20
C GLN A 637 15.43 -2.15 -33.24
N ILE A 638 14.76 -2.18 -32.09
CA ILE A 638 14.95 -3.25 -31.09
C ILE A 638 14.56 -4.61 -31.67
N ILE A 639 13.46 -4.67 -32.43
CA ILE A 639 12.98 -5.89 -33.09
C ILE A 639 13.92 -6.37 -34.19
N SER A 640 14.54 -5.44 -34.94
CA SER A 640 15.41 -5.74 -36.09
C SER A 640 16.89 -5.91 -35.73
N ASP A 641 17.30 -5.52 -34.51
CA ASP A 641 18.70 -5.54 -34.09
C ASP A 641 19.29 -6.96 -34.17
N PRO A 642 20.38 -7.16 -34.94
CA PRO A 642 21.12 -8.40 -34.96
C PRO A 642 21.63 -8.86 -33.61
N ALA A 643 21.76 -8.07 -32.55
CA ALA A 643 22.05 -8.58 -31.20
C ALA A 643 20.80 -9.18 -30.53
N THR A 644 19.62 -8.60 -30.81
CA THR A 644 18.31 -9.18 -30.48
C THR A 644 17.99 -10.41 -31.36
N ILE A 645 18.68 -10.56 -32.50
CA ILE A 645 18.49 -11.62 -33.51
C ILE A 645 19.69 -12.61 -33.60
N SER A 646 20.88 -12.32 -33.05
CA SER A 646 22.14 -13.08 -33.15
C SER A 646 23.20 -12.75 -32.05
N LEU A 647 23.38 -13.70 -31.11
CA LEU A 647 24.50 -13.99 -30.16
C LEU A 647 24.79 -13.02 -28.97
N PRO A 648 25.42 -13.45 -27.84
CA PRO A 648 25.99 -14.77 -27.45
C PRO A 648 25.48 -15.36 -26.11
N ARG A 649 25.93 -16.59 -25.78
CA ARG A 649 25.80 -17.25 -24.47
C ARG A 649 26.14 -16.29 -23.32
N CYS A 650 25.28 -16.20 -22.30
CA CYS A 650 25.51 -15.44 -21.08
C CYS A 650 26.89 -15.73 -20.47
N THR A 651 27.82 -14.80 -20.61
CA THR A 651 28.92 -14.63 -19.68
C THR A 651 28.43 -13.80 -18.50
N VAL A 652 28.38 -14.45 -17.33
CA VAL A 652 28.24 -13.79 -16.03
C VAL A 652 29.34 -12.75 -15.90
N SER A 653 28.95 -11.49 -15.73
CA SER A 653 29.87 -10.40 -15.38
C SER A 653 30.35 -10.57 -13.94
N VAL A 654 31.58 -11.07 -13.79
CA VAL A 654 32.33 -11.09 -12.52
C VAL A 654 32.93 -9.70 -12.29
N ALA A 655 32.62 -9.07 -11.16
CA ALA A 655 33.26 -7.83 -10.76
C ALA A 655 34.68 -8.12 -10.23
N ILE A 656 35.68 -7.44 -10.80
CA ILE A 656 37.07 -7.49 -10.32
C ILE A 656 37.27 -6.31 -9.37
N VAL A 657 37.61 -6.59 -8.10
CA VAL A 657 38.15 -5.60 -7.16
C VAL A 657 39.55 -6.06 -6.76
N ASN A 658 40.55 -5.24 -7.06
CA ASN A 658 41.96 -5.43 -6.69
C ASN A 658 42.67 -6.70 -7.21
N GLY A 659 42.26 -7.23 -8.37
CA GLY A 659 43.08 -8.20 -9.10
C GLY A 659 43.12 -9.63 -8.52
N GLU A 660 42.30 -9.96 -7.53
CA GLU A 660 42.12 -11.34 -7.06
C GLU A 660 40.67 -11.83 -7.28
N LEU A 661 40.54 -13.07 -7.76
CA LEU A 661 39.27 -13.78 -7.92
C LEU A 661 38.73 -14.17 -6.54
N VAL A 662 37.75 -13.41 -6.03
CA VAL A 662 36.94 -13.84 -4.89
C VAL A 662 35.66 -14.46 -5.43
N SER A 663 35.52 -15.78 -5.33
CA SER A 663 34.24 -16.45 -5.58
C SER A 663 33.28 -16.06 -4.46
N ASP A 664 32.27 -15.25 -4.73
CA ASP A 664 31.15 -15.07 -3.81
C ASP A 664 30.43 -16.41 -3.67
N LYS A 665 30.73 -17.13 -2.59
CA LYS A 665 30.03 -18.36 -2.24
C LYS A 665 28.58 -17.99 -1.94
N ILE A 666 27.68 -18.28 -2.88
CA ILE A 666 26.24 -18.14 -2.69
C ILE A 666 25.85 -18.95 -1.45
N PRO A 667 25.26 -18.34 -0.41
CA PRO A 667 24.85 -19.04 0.80
C PRO A 667 24.03 -20.29 0.50
N GLY A 668 24.23 -21.36 1.27
CA GLY A 668 23.47 -22.59 1.10
C GLY A 668 21.97 -22.41 1.36
N GLN A 669 21.61 -21.51 2.28
CA GLN A 669 20.21 -21.20 2.60
C GLN A 669 19.43 -20.53 1.46
N VAL A 670 20.08 -19.89 0.49
CA VAL A 670 19.40 -19.35 -0.71
C VAL A 670 19.27 -20.38 -1.83
N LYS A 671 19.67 -21.63 -1.59
CA LYS A 671 19.45 -22.76 -2.49
C LYS A 671 18.34 -23.64 -1.92
N LYS A 672 17.37 -23.95 -2.78
CA LYS A 672 16.32 -24.93 -2.47
C LYS A 672 16.95 -26.31 -2.41
N VAL A 673 16.84 -26.99 -1.27
CA VAL A 673 17.38 -28.35 -1.07
C VAL A 673 16.27 -29.40 -1.09
N ARG A 674 15.05 -29.01 -0.74
CA ARG A 674 13.85 -29.87 -0.83
C ARG A 674 12.72 -29.17 -1.58
N ASP A 675 11.89 -29.98 -2.24
CA ASP A 675 10.78 -29.51 -3.08
C ASP A 675 9.68 -28.79 -2.28
N ASP A 676 9.47 -29.18 -1.03
CA ASP A 676 8.50 -28.61 -0.09
C ASP A 676 8.96 -27.30 0.58
N GLN A 677 10.17 -26.83 0.27
CA GLN A 677 10.63 -25.51 0.71
C GLN A 677 10.05 -24.39 -0.17
N VAL A 678 9.69 -23.29 0.49
CA VAL A 678 9.25 -22.02 -0.09
C VAL A 678 10.27 -20.92 0.18
N LYS A 679 10.34 -19.93 -0.70
CA LYS A 679 11.24 -18.80 -0.54
C LYS A 679 10.63 -17.78 0.43
N ASN A 680 11.37 -17.35 1.44
CA ASN A 680 10.97 -16.30 2.37
C ASN A 680 11.19 -14.89 1.80
N ASN A 681 10.78 -13.85 2.54
CA ASN A 681 10.89 -12.47 2.09
C ASN A 681 12.36 -12.00 2.01
N ALA A 682 13.23 -12.54 2.86
CA ALA A 682 14.67 -12.27 2.81
C ALA A 682 15.41 -13.00 1.66
N GLY A 683 14.74 -13.91 0.95
CA GLY A 683 15.26 -14.62 -0.22
C GLY A 683 15.90 -15.98 0.06
N GLY A 684 15.89 -16.47 1.30
CA GLY A 684 16.27 -17.84 1.67
C GLY A 684 15.13 -18.84 1.53
N TYR A 685 15.43 -20.13 1.53
CA TYR A 685 14.44 -21.21 1.46
C TYR A 685 14.14 -21.78 2.85
N VAL A 686 12.86 -21.86 3.18
CA VAL A 686 12.30 -22.31 4.47
C VAL A 686 11.03 -23.12 4.20
N PHE A 687 10.28 -23.53 5.22
CA PHE A 687 9.01 -24.24 5.04
C PHE A 687 7.81 -23.32 5.25
N GLN A 688 6.68 -23.71 4.66
CA GLN A 688 5.40 -23.05 4.93
C GLN A 688 4.82 -23.62 6.24
N VAL A 689 4.31 -22.75 7.11
CA VAL A 689 3.60 -23.20 8.32
C VAL A 689 2.27 -23.87 7.98
N SER A 690 1.83 -24.78 8.85
CA SER A 690 0.50 -25.37 8.75
C SER A 690 -0.63 -24.32 8.82
N ASP A 691 -1.80 -24.64 8.22
CA ASP A 691 -2.99 -23.78 8.27
C ASP A 691 -3.36 -23.39 9.72
N VAL A 692 -3.30 -24.35 10.65
CA VAL A 692 -3.57 -24.14 12.08
C VAL A 692 -2.57 -23.16 12.68
N THR A 693 -1.28 -23.36 12.44
CA THR A 693 -0.22 -22.47 12.95
C THR A 693 -0.38 -21.06 12.39
N ARG A 694 -0.73 -20.93 11.09
CA ARG A 694 -0.98 -19.63 10.45
C ARG A 694 -2.17 -18.91 11.08
N ILE A 695 -3.28 -19.62 11.30
CA ILE A 695 -4.46 -19.09 12.01
C ILE A 695 -4.04 -18.60 13.41
N ARG A 696 -3.32 -19.42 14.19
CA ARG A 696 -2.85 -19.05 15.53
C ARG A 696 -1.96 -17.83 15.52
N ARG A 697 -0.99 -17.76 14.60
CA ARG A 697 -0.11 -16.59 14.42
C ARG A 697 -0.91 -15.33 14.12
N PHE A 698 -1.88 -15.39 13.21
CA PHE A 698 -2.72 -14.22 12.90
C PHE A 698 -3.61 -13.80 14.08
N LEU A 699 -4.24 -14.75 14.77
CA LEU A 699 -5.14 -14.48 15.90
C LEU A 699 -4.40 -13.95 17.14
N ILE A 700 -3.14 -14.36 17.35
CA ILE A 700 -2.34 -14.01 18.54
C ILE A 700 -1.43 -12.81 18.25
N LEU A 701 -0.64 -12.86 17.18
CA LEU A 701 0.35 -11.82 16.87
C LEU A 701 -0.28 -10.64 16.13
N GLY A 702 -1.29 -10.90 15.29
CA GLY A 702 -1.90 -9.91 14.42
C GLY A 702 -0.97 -9.37 13.33
N SER A 703 -1.44 -8.33 12.64
CA SER A 703 -0.74 -7.67 11.52
C SER A 703 -0.34 -6.22 11.81
N GLU A 704 -0.77 -5.65 12.93
CA GLU A 704 -0.53 -4.24 13.29
C GLU A 704 0.97 -3.92 13.37
N GLY A 705 1.40 -2.83 12.73
CA GLY A 705 2.80 -2.42 12.69
C GLY A 705 3.65 -3.07 11.59
N GLY A 706 3.10 -4.03 10.83
CA GLY A 706 3.79 -4.72 9.75
C GLY A 706 4.96 -5.59 10.21
N THR A 707 5.75 -6.06 9.24
CA THR A 707 7.05 -6.68 9.47
C THR A 707 8.16 -5.81 8.87
N PHE A 708 9.42 -6.22 9.03
CA PHE A 708 10.55 -5.55 8.41
C PHE A 708 10.48 -5.57 6.88
N TYR A 709 9.93 -6.64 6.31
CA TYR A 709 9.86 -6.84 4.85
C TYR A 709 8.50 -6.52 4.24
N GLN A 710 7.43 -6.46 5.05
CA GLN A 710 6.06 -6.25 4.58
C GLN A 710 5.36 -5.16 5.39
N SER A 711 4.61 -4.29 4.72
CA SER A 711 3.74 -3.32 5.37
C SER A 711 2.57 -3.99 6.10
N GLU A 712 1.96 -3.28 7.05
CA GLU A 712 0.76 -3.74 7.77
C GLU A 712 -0.38 -4.15 6.84
N LYS A 713 -0.55 -3.46 5.70
CA LYS A 713 -1.59 -3.77 4.73
C LYS A 713 -1.30 -5.08 3.99
N GLU A 714 -0.06 -5.30 3.57
CA GLU A 714 0.37 -6.52 2.85
C GLU A 714 0.21 -7.75 3.73
N ILE A 715 0.78 -7.76 4.93
CA ILE A 715 0.64 -8.91 5.84
C ILE A 715 -0.81 -9.16 6.27
N THR A 716 -1.63 -8.11 6.39
CA THR A 716 -3.07 -8.27 6.62
C THR A 716 -3.73 -8.95 5.42
N LEU A 717 -3.45 -8.49 4.20
CA LEU A 717 -4.02 -9.06 2.98
C LEU A 717 -3.61 -10.52 2.81
N ASP A 718 -2.34 -10.86 3.03
CA ASP A 718 -1.82 -12.22 2.94
C ASP A 718 -2.54 -13.15 3.92
N ASN A 719 -2.70 -12.73 5.18
CA ASN A 719 -3.40 -13.53 6.19
C ASN A 719 -4.90 -13.66 5.86
N VAL A 720 -5.55 -12.60 5.36
CA VAL A 720 -6.96 -12.65 4.96
C VAL A 720 -7.20 -13.55 3.76
N GLN A 721 -6.34 -13.47 2.72
CA GLN A 721 -6.41 -14.37 1.56
C GLN A 721 -6.24 -15.84 1.97
N ASN A 722 -5.43 -16.11 3.00
CA ASN A 722 -5.30 -17.47 3.52
C ASN A 722 -6.51 -17.95 4.31
N LEU A 723 -7.13 -17.09 5.11
CA LEU A 723 -8.41 -17.44 5.74
C LEU A 723 -9.48 -17.73 4.68
N ILE A 724 -9.53 -16.94 3.60
CA ILE A 724 -10.42 -17.17 2.46
C ILE A 724 -10.13 -18.52 1.81
N ARG A 725 -8.86 -18.82 1.50
CA ARG A 725 -8.44 -20.13 0.96
C ARG A 725 -8.90 -21.29 1.84
N ILE A 726 -8.68 -21.20 3.16
CA ILE A 726 -9.09 -22.23 4.13
C ILE A 726 -10.61 -22.41 4.13
N ILE A 727 -11.38 -21.32 4.03
CA ILE A 727 -12.85 -21.37 3.94
C ILE A 727 -13.28 -22.07 2.65
N ASP A 728 -12.70 -21.72 1.50
CA ASP A 728 -13.03 -22.29 0.19
C ASP A 728 -12.60 -23.77 0.03
N GLU A 729 -11.58 -24.18 0.80
CA GLU A 729 -11.17 -25.58 0.97
C GLU A 729 -12.14 -26.42 1.82
N GLY A 730 -13.17 -25.81 2.41
CA GLY A 730 -14.12 -26.53 3.27
C GLY A 730 -13.70 -26.59 4.74
N LYS A 731 -12.59 -25.96 5.12
CA LYS A 731 -11.96 -26.08 6.45
C LYS A 731 -12.28 -24.92 7.40
N ALA A 732 -13.35 -24.14 7.16
CA ALA A 732 -13.66 -22.94 7.96
C ALA A 732 -13.89 -23.22 9.45
N PHE A 733 -14.33 -24.42 9.80
CA PHE A 733 -14.56 -24.81 11.19
C PHE A 733 -13.26 -24.89 12.00
N MET A 734 -12.12 -25.14 11.33
CA MET A 734 -10.80 -25.02 11.94
C MET A 734 -10.58 -23.61 12.49
N ILE A 735 -10.94 -22.57 11.72
CA ILE A 735 -10.81 -21.17 12.14
C ILE A 735 -11.70 -20.89 13.37
N LEU A 736 -12.96 -21.34 13.33
CA LEU A 736 -13.91 -21.11 14.42
C LEU A 736 -13.53 -21.85 15.71
N LYS A 737 -12.98 -23.07 15.59
CA LYS A 737 -12.44 -23.84 16.71
C LYS A 737 -11.29 -23.08 17.38
N GLU A 738 -10.31 -22.65 16.59
CA GLU A 738 -9.15 -21.91 17.10
C GLU A 738 -9.57 -20.56 17.74
N ILE A 739 -10.53 -19.84 17.16
CA ILE A 739 -11.13 -18.63 17.77
C ILE A 739 -11.72 -18.95 19.15
N GLY A 740 -12.50 -20.03 19.25
CA GLY A 740 -13.14 -20.46 20.49
C GLY A 740 -12.12 -20.82 21.58
N GLU A 741 -11.12 -21.64 21.25
CA GLU A 741 -10.08 -22.09 22.16
C GLU A 741 -9.19 -20.93 22.66
N ILE A 742 -8.71 -20.08 21.74
CA ILE A 742 -7.85 -18.94 22.07
C ILE A 742 -8.60 -17.93 22.95
N ASN A 743 -9.88 -17.65 22.66
CA ASN A 743 -10.68 -16.71 23.46
C ASN A 743 -11.03 -17.26 24.85
N ALA A 744 -11.32 -18.56 24.96
CA ALA A 744 -11.62 -19.21 26.23
C ALA A 744 -10.42 -19.17 27.19
N GLN A 745 -9.22 -19.43 26.65
CA GLN A 745 -7.96 -19.48 27.40
C GLN A 745 -7.27 -18.11 27.51
N ASN A 746 -7.81 -17.06 26.86
CA ASN A 746 -7.24 -15.71 26.84
C ASN A 746 -5.79 -15.67 26.31
N ARG A 747 -5.52 -16.45 25.25
CA ARG A 747 -4.18 -16.64 24.65
C ARG A 747 -3.72 -15.50 23.74
N ASN A 748 -4.64 -14.63 23.31
CA ASN A 748 -4.33 -13.51 22.44
C ASN A 748 -4.23 -12.18 23.22
N PRO A 749 -3.24 -11.32 22.94
CA PRO A 749 -3.08 -10.02 23.59
C PRO A 749 -4.12 -8.97 23.16
N LYS A 750 -4.58 -9.04 21.90
CA LYS A 750 -5.52 -8.10 21.27
C LYS A 750 -6.63 -8.86 20.55
N MET A 751 -7.83 -8.29 20.53
CA MET A 751 -9.02 -8.91 19.94
C MET A 751 -9.21 -8.60 18.44
N THR A 752 -8.50 -7.60 17.89
CA THR A 752 -8.70 -7.05 16.53
C THR A 752 -8.77 -8.14 15.46
N SER A 753 -7.69 -8.93 15.31
CA SER A 753 -7.58 -9.99 14.29
C SER A 753 -8.64 -11.08 14.47
N MET A 754 -8.95 -11.42 15.72
CA MET A 754 -9.98 -12.41 16.07
C MET A 754 -11.38 -11.94 15.70
N LEU A 755 -11.72 -10.68 15.97
CA LEU A 755 -13.01 -10.09 15.60
C LEU A 755 -13.15 -9.98 14.08
N PHE A 756 -12.07 -9.69 13.37
CA PHE A 756 -12.05 -9.69 11.91
C PHE A 756 -12.27 -11.11 11.33
N ALA A 757 -11.51 -12.11 11.80
CA ALA A 757 -11.68 -13.50 11.37
C ALA A 757 -13.07 -14.05 11.67
N LEU A 758 -13.63 -13.73 12.85
CA LEU A 758 -15.00 -14.09 13.21
C LEU A 758 -16.03 -13.41 12.30
N ALA A 759 -15.85 -12.12 11.99
CA ALA A 759 -16.73 -11.40 11.07
C ALA A 759 -16.66 -11.95 9.64
N LEU A 760 -15.47 -12.36 9.18
CA LEU A 760 -15.27 -13.03 7.90
C LEU A 760 -16.11 -14.30 7.85
N CYS A 761 -15.92 -15.23 8.80
CA CYS A 761 -16.72 -16.45 8.88
C CYS A 761 -18.23 -16.20 9.07
N ALA A 762 -18.65 -15.09 9.68
CA ALA A 762 -20.06 -14.78 9.88
C ALA A 762 -20.76 -14.22 8.62
N ARG A 763 -20.02 -13.66 7.66
CA ARG A 763 -20.58 -12.88 6.54
C ARG A 763 -20.03 -13.26 5.15
N TYR A 764 -19.07 -14.17 5.07
CA TYR A 764 -18.50 -14.65 3.81
C TYR A 764 -19.59 -15.20 2.86
N HIS A 765 -19.68 -14.67 1.63
CA HIS A 765 -20.66 -15.07 0.60
C HIS A 765 -22.13 -15.17 1.04
N VAL A 766 -22.55 -14.36 2.02
CA VAL A 766 -23.92 -14.41 2.56
C VAL A 766 -25.03 -14.08 1.56
N HIS A 767 -24.71 -13.43 0.44
CA HIS A 767 -25.65 -13.12 -0.63
C HIS A 767 -26.02 -14.34 -1.48
N ASP A 768 -25.12 -15.31 -1.57
CA ASP A 768 -25.18 -16.39 -2.57
C ASP A 768 -25.91 -17.63 -2.03
N CYS A 769 -25.96 -17.80 -0.70
CA CYS A 769 -26.62 -18.91 -0.02
C CYS A 769 -28.14 -19.00 -0.25
N ARG A 770 -28.81 -17.90 -0.64
CA ARG A 770 -30.28 -17.89 -0.85
C ARG A 770 -30.73 -18.35 -2.23
N LYS A 771 -29.85 -18.28 -3.25
CA LYS A 771 -30.15 -18.75 -4.61
C LYS A 771 -29.69 -20.18 -4.82
N ALA A 772 -28.59 -20.56 -4.18
CA ALA A 772 -27.95 -21.88 -4.32
C ALA A 772 -28.79 -23.06 -3.81
N SER A 773 -29.69 -22.86 -2.85
CA SER A 773 -30.58 -23.93 -2.34
C SER A 773 -31.62 -24.42 -3.35
N LYS A 774 -31.73 -23.77 -4.51
CA LYS A 774 -32.61 -24.15 -5.63
C LYS A 774 -31.83 -24.74 -6.82
N SER A 775 -30.50 -24.83 -6.74
CA SER A 775 -29.67 -25.41 -7.80
C SER A 775 -29.89 -26.92 -7.90
N SER A 776 -29.82 -27.47 -9.11
CA SER A 776 -29.81 -28.91 -9.36
C SER A 776 -28.41 -29.53 -9.21
N ASP A 777 -27.35 -28.73 -9.11
CA ASP A 777 -25.97 -29.20 -8.94
C ASP A 777 -25.70 -29.60 -7.47
N PRO A 778 -25.38 -30.88 -7.19
CA PRO A 778 -25.10 -31.37 -5.84
C PRO A 778 -23.94 -30.64 -5.14
N MET A 779 -22.92 -30.20 -5.88
CA MET A 779 -21.75 -29.49 -5.33
C MET A 779 -22.14 -28.09 -4.84
N VAL A 780 -22.99 -27.39 -5.61
CA VAL A 780 -23.50 -26.05 -5.26
C VAL A 780 -24.40 -26.11 -4.02
N VAL A 781 -25.26 -27.13 -3.93
CA VAL A 781 -26.13 -27.35 -2.76
C VAL A 781 -25.29 -27.68 -1.51
N ALA A 782 -24.27 -28.53 -1.65
CA ALA A 782 -23.36 -28.88 -0.56
C ALA A 782 -22.57 -27.66 -0.06
N TYR A 783 -21.99 -26.86 -0.97
CA TYR A 783 -21.28 -25.63 -0.61
C TYR A 783 -22.19 -24.62 0.10
N SER A 784 -23.41 -24.41 -0.41
CA SER A 784 -24.38 -23.50 0.22
C SER A 784 -24.75 -23.94 1.64
N LYS A 785 -24.88 -25.26 1.87
CA LYS A 785 -25.15 -25.81 3.20
C LYS A 785 -23.95 -25.58 4.13
N TYR A 786 -22.74 -25.87 3.67
CA TYR A 786 -21.50 -25.63 4.40
C TYR A 786 -21.35 -24.17 4.84
N ILE A 787 -21.52 -23.20 3.93
CA ILE A 787 -21.43 -21.76 4.26
C ILE A 787 -22.52 -21.35 5.26
N SER A 788 -23.74 -21.84 5.10
CA SER A 788 -24.84 -21.57 6.04
C SER A 788 -24.52 -22.07 7.46
N GLU A 789 -23.97 -23.29 7.57
CA GLU A 789 -23.57 -23.86 8.85
C GLU A 789 -22.38 -23.11 9.48
N MET A 790 -21.40 -22.71 8.68
CA MET A 790 -20.30 -21.82 9.11
C MET A 790 -20.84 -20.51 9.68
N HIS A 791 -21.79 -19.84 9.01
CA HIS A 791 -22.39 -18.59 9.51
C HIS A 791 -23.06 -18.79 10.86
N LYS A 792 -23.85 -19.87 11.02
CA LYS A 792 -24.52 -20.19 12.28
C LYS A 792 -23.51 -20.41 13.40
N ALA A 793 -22.45 -21.19 13.14
CA ALA A 793 -21.39 -21.45 14.10
C ALA A 793 -20.64 -20.17 14.51
N ALA A 794 -20.30 -19.31 13.55
CA ALA A 794 -19.68 -18.02 13.81
C ALA A 794 -20.58 -17.12 14.67
N PHE A 795 -21.87 -17.01 14.33
CA PHE A 795 -22.83 -16.22 15.12
C PHE A 795 -23.06 -16.77 16.55
N LYS A 796 -22.93 -18.09 16.76
CA LYS A 796 -23.00 -18.72 18.09
C LYS A 796 -21.84 -18.27 18.99
N LEU A 797 -20.65 -18.00 18.43
CA LEU A 797 -19.47 -17.54 19.19
C LEU A 797 -19.48 -16.03 19.51
N VAL A 798 -20.32 -15.23 18.84
CA VAL A 798 -20.34 -13.76 19.00
C VAL A 798 -20.53 -13.33 20.46
N PRO A 799 -21.47 -13.86 21.25
CA PRO A 799 -21.66 -13.42 22.63
C PRO A 799 -20.44 -13.63 23.54
N ASP A 800 -19.67 -14.68 23.28
CA ASP A 800 -18.51 -15.08 24.10
C ASP A 800 -17.24 -14.32 23.69
N VAL A 801 -17.07 -14.04 22.40
CA VAL A 801 -15.94 -13.27 21.87
C VAL A 801 -16.16 -11.77 22.09
N CYS A 802 -17.36 -11.26 21.78
CA CYS A 802 -17.74 -9.85 21.94
C CYS A 802 -18.16 -9.54 23.39
N ARG A 803 -17.21 -9.60 24.33
CA ARG A 803 -17.47 -9.43 25.78
C ARG A 803 -17.90 -8.03 26.22
N ILE A 804 -17.47 -7.00 25.48
CA ILE A 804 -17.70 -5.58 25.80
C ILE A 804 -18.18 -4.83 24.55
N PRO A 805 -18.81 -3.64 24.69
CA PRO A 805 -19.33 -2.88 23.56
C PRO A 805 -18.31 -2.61 22.46
N THR A 806 -17.07 -2.32 22.84
CA THR A 806 -16.01 -2.03 21.85
C THR A 806 -15.72 -3.20 20.92
N HIS A 807 -15.76 -4.44 21.40
CA HIS A 807 -15.61 -5.63 20.56
C HIS A 807 -16.82 -5.78 19.62
N LEU A 808 -18.02 -5.53 20.14
CA LEU A 808 -19.25 -5.61 19.37
C LEU A 808 -19.29 -4.56 18.25
N PHE A 809 -18.90 -3.32 18.54
CA PHE A 809 -18.80 -2.24 17.55
C PHE A 809 -17.81 -2.58 16.44
N GLU A 810 -16.64 -3.09 16.81
CA GLU A 810 -15.62 -3.50 15.84
C GLU A 810 -16.06 -4.70 15.00
N PHE A 811 -16.66 -5.72 15.61
CA PHE A 811 -17.26 -6.86 14.89
C PHE A 811 -18.33 -6.41 13.89
N VAL A 812 -19.23 -5.50 14.28
CA VAL A 812 -20.27 -4.96 13.39
C VAL A 812 -19.66 -4.16 12.25
N GLY A 813 -18.66 -3.32 12.52
CA GLY A 813 -17.91 -2.59 11.50
C GLY A 813 -17.24 -3.53 10.48
N ASN A 814 -16.59 -4.59 10.96
CA ASN A 814 -15.99 -5.61 10.10
C ASN A 814 -17.04 -6.36 9.28
N CYS A 815 -18.18 -6.72 9.88
CA CYS A 815 -19.30 -7.36 9.16
C CYS A 815 -19.85 -6.48 8.04
N GLU A 816 -19.96 -5.17 8.26
CA GLU A 816 -20.40 -4.21 7.24
C GLU A 816 -19.37 -4.10 6.11
N LEU A 817 -18.08 -4.00 6.46
CA LEU A 817 -16.96 -3.97 5.50
C LEU A 817 -16.95 -5.21 4.58
N ILE A 818 -17.10 -6.41 5.16
CA ILE A 818 -17.14 -7.68 4.43
C ILE A 818 -18.39 -7.78 3.56
N SER A 819 -19.55 -7.34 4.09
CA SER A 819 -20.80 -7.39 3.32
C SER A 819 -20.80 -6.44 2.12
N LYS A 820 -20.15 -5.27 2.24
CA LYS A 820 -19.99 -4.30 1.13
C LYS A 820 -19.03 -4.80 0.04
N SER A 821 -17.98 -5.51 0.43
CA SER A 821 -16.97 -6.04 -0.50
C SER A 821 -17.42 -7.31 -1.25
N SER A 822 -18.42 -8.03 -0.72
CA SER A 822 -18.91 -9.28 -1.33
C SER A 822 -19.95 -9.11 -2.46
N SER A 823 -20.32 -7.88 -2.84
CA SER A 823 -21.32 -7.62 -3.90
C SER A 823 -20.66 -7.14 -5.19
N SER A 824 -20.82 -7.89 -6.28
CA SER A 824 -20.34 -7.52 -7.63
C SER A 824 -21.12 -6.37 -8.27
N ASN A 825 -22.29 -6.02 -7.73
CA ASN A 825 -23.16 -4.97 -8.24
C ASN A 825 -23.31 -3.84 -7.21
N LYS A 826 -22.69 -2.67 -7.48
CA LYS A 826 -22.63 -1.52 -6.55
C LYS A 826 -24.00 -1.01 -6.11
N ASP A 827 -25.05 -1.22 -6.92
CA ASP A 827 -26.41 -0.73 -6.64
C ASP A 827 -27.25 -1.67 -5.76
N LYS A 828 -26.74 -2.86 -5.39
CA LYS A 828 -27.44 -3.87 -4.56
C LYS A 828 -26.64 -4.38 -3.36
N SER A 829 -25.68 -3.62 -2.86
CA SER A 829 -24.89 -4.00 -1.67
C SER A 829 -25.78 -4.20 -0.44
N SER A 830 -25.67 -5.34 0.26
CA SER A 830 -26.37 -5.50 1.55
C SER A 830 -25.81 -4.52 2.57
N THR A 831 -26.70 -3.92 3.36
CA THR A 831 -26.35 -3.12 4.53
C THR A 831 -25.60 -3.91 5.62
N GLY A 832 -25.44 -5.23 5.47
CA GLY A 832 -24.87 -6.14 6.48
C GLY A 832 -25.91 -6.67 7.47
N TRP A 833 -27.07 -6.00 7.62
CA TRP A 833 -28.04 -6.28 8.67
C TRP A 833 -29.09 -7.36 8.30
N GLY A 834 -28.68 -8.62 8.36
CA GLY A 834 -29.57 -9.78 8.21
C GLY A 834 -30.45 -10.07 9.43
N ARG A 835 -31.47 -10.94 9.27
CA ARG A 835 -32.34 -11.43 10.38
C ARG A 835 -31.51 -12.04 11.52
N THR A 836 -30.55 -12.91 11.19
CA THR A 836 -29.65 -13.57 12.16
C THR A 836 -28.77 -12.57 12.89
N MET A 837 -28.11 -11.66 12.16
CA MET A 837 -27.25 -10.63 12.77
C MET A 837 -28.04 -9.73 13.73
N ARG A 838 -29.25 -9.28 13.34
CA ARG A 838 -30.14 -8.54 14.23
C ARG A 838 -30.45 -9.35 15.49
N ALA A 839 -30.90 -10.59 15.34
CA ALA A 839 -31.27 -11.44 16.47
C ALA A 839 -30.10 -11.68 17.45
N VAL A 840 -28.89 -11.93 16.95
CA VAL A 840 -27.70 -12.15 17.78
C VAL A 840 -27.32 -10.88 18.55
N ILE A 841 -27.34 -9.71 17.88
CA ILE A 841 -27.04 -8.43 18.54
C ILE A 841 -28.14 -8.07 19.55
N SER A 842 -29.41 -8.30 19.22
CA SER A 842 -30.52 -8.12 20.18
C SER A 842 -30.28 -8.98 21.42
N LYS A 843 -30.03 -10.29 21.22
CA LYS A 843 -29.79 -11.25 22.31
C LYS A 843 -28.60 -10.85 23.16
N TRP A 844 -27.56 -10.27 22.55
CA TRP A 844 -26.41 -9.76 23.29
C TRP A 844 -26.79 -8.69 24.33
N TYR A 845 -27.61 -7.71 23.96
CA TYR A 845 -28.12 -6.70 24.89
C TYR A 845 -29.13 -7.29 25.89
N GLU A 846 -30.05 -8.13 25.40
CA GLU A 846 -31.07 -8.79 26.21
C GLU A 846 -30.46 -9.72 27.28
N SER A 847 -29.23 -10.21 27.09
CA SER A 847 -28.52 -11.08 28.06
C SER A 847 -27.86 -10.34 29.23
N LYS A 848 -27.83 -8.99 29.24
CA LYS A 848 -27.09 -8.23 30.26
C LYS A 848 -27.99 -7.85 31.46
N THR A 849 -27.38 -7.77 32.63
CA THR A 849 -28.03 -7.21 33.83
C THR A 849 -28.17 -5.69 33.71
N PRO A 850 -29.12 -5.06 34.43
CA PRO A 850 -29.31 -3.61 34.39
C PRO A 850 -28.03 -2.81 34.65
N GLU A 851 -27.27 -3.17 35.69
CA GLU A 851 -26.04 -2.47 36.10
C GLU A 851 -24.95 -2.58 35.04
N ARG A 852 -24.78 -3.77 34.47
CA ARG A 852 -23.76 -4.02 33.45
C ARG A 852 -24.09 -3.28 32.16
N LEU A 853 -25.38 -3.22 31.80
CA LEU A 853 -25.83 -2.47 30.64
C LEU A 853 -25.67 -0.96 30.86
N ALA A 854 -26.06 -0.43 32.02
CA ALA A 854 -25.84 0.96 32.38
C ALA A 854 -24.35 1.34 32.28
N MET A 855 -23.46 0.54 32.89
CA MET A 855 -22.01 0.72 32.81
C MET A 855 -21.50 0.69 31.36
N PHE A 856 -22.03 -0.17 30.50
CA PHE A 856 -21.64 -0.22 29.08
C PHE A 856 -22.04 1.04 28.32
N LEU A 857 -23.29 1.50 28.49
CA LEU A 857 -23.81 2.69 27.81
C LEU A 857 -23.08 3.97 28.23
N THR A 858 -22.70 4.10 29.50
CA THR A 858 -22.03 5.30 30.02
C THR A 858 -20.51 5.28 29.82
N LYS A 859 -19.86 4.11 29.92
CA LYS A 859 -18.40 3.96 29.76
C LYS A 859 -17.94 3.94 28.31
N TYR A 860 -18.72 3.30 27.43
CA TYR A 860 -18.37 3.11 26.02
C TYR A 860 -19.47 3.64 25.08
N PRO A 861 -19.83 4.93 25.15
CA PRO A 861 -20.99 5.46 24.42
C PRO A 861 -20.86 5.29 22.89
N GLN A 862 -19.64 5.44 22.37
CA GLN A 862 -19.32 5.26 20.96
C GLN A 862 -17.86 4.82 20.76
N ARG A 863 -17.59 4.06 19.70
CA ARG A 863 -16.21 3.74 19.23
C ARG A 863 -16.22 3.29 17.78
N GLY A 864 -15.17 3.65 17.02
CA GLY A 864 -14.99 3.17 15.65
C GLY A 864 -16.13 3.57 14.69
N GLY A 865 -16.75 4.73 14.91
CA GLY A 865 -17.89 5.20 14.12
C GLY A 865 -19.25 4.62 14.52
N TRP A 866 -19.30 3.70 15.49
CA TRP A 866 -20.53 3.08 15.98
C TRP A 866 -20.92 3.58 17.37
N SER A 867 -22.22 3.73 17.60
CA SER A 867 -22.81 4.05 18.90
C SER A 867 -23.80 2.98 19.36
N HIS A 868 -24.08 2.92 20.65
CA HIS A 868 -25.17 2.08 21.17
C HIS A 868 -26.52 2.43 20.53
N ARG A 869 -26.77 3.72 20.29
CA ARG A 869 -27.98 4.20 19.62
C ARG A 869 -28.14 3.61 18.21
N ASP A 870 -27.06 3.50 17.46
CA ASP A 870 -27.08 2.87 16.13
C ASP A 870 -27.39 1.39 16.20
N LEU A 871 -26.77 0.66 17.13
CA LEU A 871 -27.05 -0.77 17.31
C LEU A 871 -28.48 -1.02 17.79
N PHE A 872 -29.03 -0.18 18.67
CA PHE A 872 -30.43 -0.28 19.10
C PHE A 872 -31.40 -0.01 17.93
N ARG A 873 -31.10 1.01 17.11
CA ARG A 873 -31.88 1.35 15.92
C ARG A 873 -31.91 0.21 14.89
N LEU A 874 -30.80 -0.50 14.74
CA LEU A 874 -30.66 -1.52 13.69
C LEU A 874 -31.00 -2.94 14.16
N ALA A 875 -30.68 -3.29 15.42
CA ALA A 875 -30.93 -4.62 15.98
C ALA A 875 -32.32 -4.77 16.58
N HIS A 876 -32.99 -3.68 17.00
CA HIS A 876 -34.28 -3.70 17.69
C HIS A 876 -34.31 -4.69 18.88
N PRO A 877 -33.43 -4.53 19.89
CA PRO A 877 -33.48 -5.35 21.10
C PRO A 877 -34.85 -5.21 21.78
N ASN A 878 -35.46 -6.32 22.21
CA ASN A 878 -36.83 -6.33 22.73
C ASN A 878 -36.96 -7.19 23.99
N LEU A 879 -37.32 -6.55 25.11
CA LEU A 879 -37.51 -7.20 26.40
C LEU A 879 -38.66 -8.23 26.41
N LYS A 880 -39.57 -8.23 25.42
CA LYS A 880 -40.60 -9.27 25.21
C LYS A 880 -40.03 -10.69 25.14
N ARG A 881 -38.76 -10.84 24.74
CA ARG A 881 -38.11 -12.15 24.57
C ARG A 881 -37.65 -12.81 25.87
N ARG A 882 -37.72 -12.12 27.02
CA ARG A 882 -37.39 -12.68 28.34
C ARG A 882 -38.52 -13.52 28.97
N GLY A 883 -39.63 -13.69 28.26
CA GLY A 883 -40.78 -14.49 28.71
C GLY A 883 -41.77 -13.71 29.59
N ASP A 884 -42.96 -14.27 29.78
CA ASP A 884 -44.06 -13.59 30.49
C ASP A 884 -43.78 -13.39 31.99
N SER A 885 -42.97 -14.26 32.61
CA SER A 885 -42.52 -14.12 34.00
C SER A 885 -41.69 -12.85 34.25
N PHE A 886 -40.92 -12.39 33.25
CA PHE A 886 -40.17 -11.14 33.33
C PHE A 886 -41.09 -9.90 33.34
N TYR A 887 -42.27 -9.98 32.74
CA TYR A 887 -43.20 -8.84 32.66
C TYR A 887 -43.80 -8.46 34.03
N SER A 888 -43.81 -9.42 34.94
CA SER A 888 -44.20 -9.28 36.34
C SER A 888 -43.01 -8.99 37.27
N SER A 889 -41.77 -8.99 36.75
CA SER A 889 -40.57 -8.77 37.57
C SER A 889 -40.39 -7.29 37.96
N PRO A 890 -39.83 -6.98 39.14
CA PRO A 890 -39.50 -5.62 39.55
C PRO A 890 -38.51 -4.90 38.62
N GLU A 891 -37.62 -5.67 37.97
CA GLU A 891 -36.54 -5.16 37.08
C GLU A 891 -37.03 -4.65 35.72
N ARG A 892 -38.31 -4.89 35.37
CA ARG A 892 -38.85 -4.54 34.05
C ARG A 892 -38.74 -3.04 33.76
N LEU A 893 -39.25 -2.20 34.66
CA LEU A 893 -39.28 -0.74 34.47
C LEU A 893 -37.86 -0.16 34.44
N GLU A 894 -36.95 -0.74 35.23
CA GLU A 894 -35.54 -0.40 35.25
C GLU A 894 -34.89 -0.61 33.87
N LEU A 895 -35.05 -1.80 33.28
CA LEU A 895 -34.49 -2.11 31.96
C LEU A 895 -35.15 -1.33 30.82
N GLU A 896 -36.47 -1.13 30.86
CA GLU A 896 -37.18 -0.28 29.89
C GLU A 896 -36.63 1.16 29.92
N THR A 897 -36.35 1.68 31.11
CA THR A 897 -35.76 3.02 31.28
C THR A 897 -34.33 3.08 30.73
N ILE A 898 -33.50 2.06 30.98
CA ILE A 898 -32.13 1.97 30.43
C ILE A 898 -32.14 1.87 28.90
N PHE A 899 -33.07 1.09 28.31
CA PHE A 899 -33.24 0.98 26.86
C PHE A 899 -33.67 2.32 26.24
N ASN A 900 -34.58 3.04 26.90
CA ASN A 900 -34.98 4.37 26.49
C ASN A 900 -33.80 5.35 26.54
N PHE A 901 -32.99 5.30 27.60
CA PHE A 901 -31.77 6.10 27.70
C PHE A 901 -30.79 5.81 26.55
N ALA A 902 -30.60 4.54 26.17
CA ALA A 902 -29.73 4.17 25.05
C ALA A 902 -30.15 4.79 23.71
N VAL A 903 -31.45 5.03 23.51
CA VAL A 903 -32.02 5.57 22.25
C VAL A 903 -32.14 7.10 22.28
N LYS A 904 -32.62 7.65 23.40
CA LYS A 904 -32.97 9.08 23.55
C LYS A 904 -31.85 9.91 24.18
N GLY A 905 -30.99 9.31 24.99
CA GLY A 905 -29.94 10.00 25.72
C GLY A 905 -30.39 10.77 26.97
N THR A 906 -31.69 10.78 27.28
CA THR A 906 -32.28 11.37 28.50
C THR A 906 -32.79 10.27 29.43
N LEU A 907 -32.65 10.51 30.73
CA LEU A 907 -33.18 9.63 31.77
C LEU A 907 -34.57 10.15 32.18
N GLU A 908 -35.62 9.65 31.53
CA GLU A 908 -37.01 9.96 31.88
C GLU A 908 -37.65 8.69 32.45
N VAL A 909 -37.80 8.62 33.77
CA VAL A 909 -38.73 7.65 34.38
C VAL A 909 -40.12 8.21 34.14
N LYS A 910 -40.78 7.78 33.06
CA LYS A 910 -42.15 8.19 32.79
C LYS A 910 -43.06 7.77 33.96
N LYS A 911 -43.41 8.72 34.82
CA LYS A 911 -44.78 8.73 35.39
C LYS A 911 -45.70 9.08 34.22
N GLN A 912 -46.85 8.41 34.10
CA GLN A 912 -47.76 8.57 32.95
C GLN A 912 -47.92 10.04 32.51
N ASP A 913 -47.82 10.26 31.19
CA ASP A 913 -48.66 11.26 30.53
C ASP A 913 -50.11 10.81 30.70
N THR A 914 -50.88 11.57 31.46
CA THR A 914 -52.33 11.69 31.26
C THR A 914 -52.53 12.42 29.92
N GLY A 915 -52.89 11.73 28.83
CA GLY A 915 -53.19 12.45 27.59
C GLY A 915 -53.33 11.64 26.31
N GLU A 916 -54.59 11.33 25.98
CA GLU A 916 -55.19 11.29 24.63
C GLU A 916 -54.72 10.21 23.63
N GLU A 917 -55.45 9.11 23.62
CA GLU A 917 -55.64 8.30 22.41
C GLU A 917 -56.34 9.13 21.32
N LYS A 918 -55.71 9.23 20.15
CA LYS A 918 -56.45 9.55 18.93
C LYS A 918 -57.30 8.34 18.55
N LYS A 919 -58.61 8.52 18.70
CA LYS A 919 -59.71 7.64 18.28
C LYS A 919 -59.51 7.09 16.86
N SER A 920 -59.79 5.80 16.69
CA SER A 920 -60.43 5.27 15.49
C SER A 920 -61.59 4.37 15.93
N ASP A 921 -62.79 4.90 15.65
CA ASP A 921 -64.15 4.35 15.72
C ASP A 921 -64.38 2.88 16.11
N GLY A 922 -65.27 2.69 17.09
CA GLY A 922 -66.03 1.46 17.29
C GLY A 922 -66.05 0.93 18.72
N ASP A 923 -67.19 1.15 19.38
CA ASP A 923 -67.69 0.48 20.58
C ASP A 923 -67.09 0.77 21.97
N THR A 924 -68.02 1.11 22.85
CA THR A 924 -67.92 1.41 24.27
C THR A 924 -67.65 0.16 25.10
N GLU A 925 -66.47 0.08 25.68
CA GLU A 925 -66.24 -0.53 27.00
C GLU A 925 -65.28 0.38 27.77
N GLU A 926 -65.62 0.65 29.03
CA GLU A 926 -64.80 1.43 29.96
C GLU A 926 -63.39 0.84 30.04
N ALA A 927 -62.43 1.49 29.38
CA ALA A 927 -61.03 1.15 29.52
C ALA A 927 -60.58 1.50 30.94
N GLU A 928 -60.64 0.51 31.85
CA GLU A 928 -59.88 0.54 33.09
C GLU A 928 -58.45 1.01 32.78
N ILE A 929 -58.03 2.11 33.39
CA ILE A 929 -56.65 2.58 33.36
C ILE A 929 -55.82 1.52 34.08
N LYS A 930 -55.39 0.47 33.37
CA LYS A 930 -54.38 -0.46 33.88
C LYS A 930 -53.09 0.33 34.01
N GLU A 931 -52.70 0.66 35.25
CA GLU A 931 -51.34 1.09 35.55
C GLU A 931 -50.38 0.11 34.88
N LYS A 932 -49.59 0.60 33.92
CA LYS A 932 -48.74 -0.25 33.07
C LYS A 932 -47.61 -0.94 33.86
N HIS A 933 -47.35 -0.46 35.07
CA HIS A 933 -46.30 -0.91 35.98
C HIS A 933 -46.82 -0.93 37.42
N THR A 934 -46.42 -1.93 38.20
CA THR A 934 -46.83 -2.07 39.60
C THR A 934 -46.12 -1.06 40.52
N PRO A 935 -46.70 -0.69 41.69
CA PRO A 935 -46.04 0.16 42.68
C PRO A 935 -44.65 -0.37 43.08
N GLU A 936 -44.51 -1.69 43.15
CA GLU A 936 -43.25 -2.39 43.43
C GLU A 936 -42.19 -2.14 42.33
N GLN A 937 -42.58 -2.13 41.05
CA GLN A 937 -41.68 -1.79 39.93
C GLN A 937 -41.23 -0.32 39.99
N LEU A 938 -42.12 0.60 40.39
CA LEU A 938 -41.79 2.02 40.54
C LEU A 938 -40.84 2.27 41.72
N GLU A 939 -41.04 1.57 42.83
CA GLU A 939 -40.15 1.64 43.99
C GLU A 939 -38.77 1.03 43.69
N HIS A 940 -38.75 -0.13 43.03
CA HIS A 940 -37.52 -0.77 42.56
C HIS A 940 -36.72 0.12 41.61
N ALA A 941 -37.38 0.76 40.63
CA ALA A 941 -36.72 1.69 39.71
C ALA A 941 -36.16 2.94 40.42
N LYS A 942 -36.84 3.49 41.42
CA LYS A 942 -36.31 4.64 42.19
C LYS A 942 -35.07 4.30 43.01
N ASN A 943 -35.02 3.08 43.53
CA ASN A 943 -33.90 2.60 44.35
C ASN A 943 -32.82 1.87 43.51
N SER A 944 -32.95 1.88 42.19
CA SER A 944 -32.03 1.19 41.27
C SER A 944 -30.63 1.81 41.31
N LYS A 945 -29.64 0.94 41.55
CA LYS A 945 -28.22 1.31 41.42
C LYS A 945 -27.85 1.64 39.98
N ALA A 946 -28.46 0.97 38.99
CA ALA A 946 -28.17 1.17 37.57
C ALA A 946 -28.67 2.52 37.05
N LEU A 947 -29.89 2.94 37.44
CA LEU A 947 -30.43 4.25 37.07
C LEU A 947 -29.67 5.37 37.78
N GLY A 948 -29.34 5.19 39.07
CA GLY A 948 -28.50 6.13 39.81
C GLY A 948 -27.11 6.34 39.18
N LEU A 949 -26.50 5.28 38.63
CA LEU A 949 -25.23 5.38 37.89
C LEU A 949 -25.35 6.29 36.65
N ILE A 950 -26.43 6.14 35.87
CA ILE A 950 -26.66 6.94 34.67
C ILE A 950 -26.96 8.40 35.04
N GLU A 951 -27.74 8.62 36.10
CA GLU A 951 -28.03 9.95 36.63
C GLU A 951 -26.75 10.66 37.08
N ALA A 952 -25.91 9.98 37.86
CA ALA A 952 -24.60 10.48 38.27
C ALA A 952 -23.71 10.81 37.06
N TYR A 953 -23.65 9.93 36.06
CA TYR A 953 -22.91 10.19 34.81
C TYR A 953 -23.41 11.46 34.08
N LEU A 954 -24.73 11.68 34.00
CA LEU A 954 -25.30 12.87 33.37
C LEU A 954 -25.00 14.14 34.17
N LYS A 955 -25.09 14.06 35.49
CA LYS A 955 -24.78 15.15 36.43
C LYS A 955 -23.31 15.58 36.30
N LEU A 956 -22.38 14.64 36.19
CA LEU A 956 -20.95 14.95 36.17
C LEU A 956 -20.45 15.56 34.86
N LYS A 957 -21.17 15.47 33.73
CA LYS A 957 -20.67 15.91 32.41
C LYS A 957 -20.10 17.34 32.38
N ASN A 958 -20.69 18.24 33.15
CA ASN A 958 -20.27 19.65 33.24
C ASN A 958 -19.85 20.08 34.65
N GLU A 959 -19.72 19.12 35.58
CA GLU A 959 -19.39 19.41 36.97
C GLU A 959 -17.90 19.75 37.11
N LYS A 960 -17.61 20.76 37.92
CA LYS A 960 -16.25 21.24 38.20
C LYS A 960 -15.87 21.10 39.66
N ASN A 961 -16.85 20.93 40.56
CA ASN A 961 -16.60 20.77 41.98
C ASN A 961 -16.06 19.37 42.28
N GLU A 962 -14.83 19.33 42.79
CA GLU A 962 -14.11 18.11 43.13
C GLU A 962 -14.80 17.27 44.22
N GLU A 963 -15.39 17.91 45.24
CA GLU A 963 -16.06 17.18 46.34
C GLU A 963 -17.31 16.44 45.86
N ILE A 964 -18.07 17.06 44.96
CA ILE A 964 -19.26 16.45 44.35
C ILE A 964 -18.82 15.25 43.51
N ILE A 965 -17.76 15.41 42.70
CA ILE A 965 -17.23 14.32 41.88
C ILE A 965 -16.78 13.13 42.74
N ILE A 966 -16.05 13.38 43.83
CA ILE A 966 -15.58 12.34 44.78
C ILE A 966 -16.76 11.62 45.44
N ALA A 967 -17.79 12.36 45.87
CA ALA A 967 -18.97 11.78 46.49
C ALA A 967 -19.74 10.86 45.53
N GLU A 968 -19.89 11.25 44.26
CA GLU A 968 -20.55 10.44 43.24
C GLU A 968 -19.71 9.21 42.85
N ILE A 969 -18.38 9.31 42.83
CA ILE A 969 -17.48 8.17 42.61
C ILE A 969 -17.71 7.10 43.68
N LYS A 970 -17.67 7.46 44.97
CA LYS A 970 -17.90 6.54 46.10
C LYS A 970 -19.27 5.88 46.05
N LYS A 971 -20.30 6.67 45.75
CA LYS A 971 -21.69 6.23 45.83
C LYS A 971 -22.07 5.28 44.69
N HIS A 972 -21.58 5.53 43.48
CA HIS A 972 -22.02 4.83 42.27
C HIS A 972 -20.94 3.99 41.58
N GLY A 973 -19.70 3.97 42.09
CA GLY A 973 -18.60 3.18 41.52
C GLY A 973 -18.18 3.68 40.14
N LEU A 974 -18.09 5.00 39.96
CA LEU A 974 -17.76 5.60 38.67
C LEU A 974 -16.29 5.37 38.30
N VAL A 975 -16.04 4.97 37.05
CA VAL A 975 -14.70 4.81 36.50
C VAL A 975 -14.19 6.10 35.83
N ARG A 976 -12.88 6.15 35.57
CA ARG A 976 -12.18 7.24 34.87
C ARG A 976 -12.92 7.76 33.63
N GLU A 977 -13.50 6.89 32.82
CA GLU A 977 -14.20 7.29 31.57
C GLU A 977 -15.47 8.14 31.82
N HIS A 978 -16.04 8.12 33.02
CA HIS A 978 -17.18 8.96 33.40
C HIS A 978 -16.77 10.36 33.89
N ILE A 979 -15.48 10.56 34.18
CA ILE A 979 -15.00 11.79 34.82
C ILE A 979 -14.62 12.83 33.74
N PRO A 980 -15.04 14.09 33.88
CA PRO A 980 -14.65 15.16 32.98
C PRO A 980 -13.13 15.31 32.84
N THR A 981 -12.66 15.63 31.64
CA THR A 981 -11.22 15.69 31.33
C THR A 981 -10.45 16.72 32.16
N ASP A 982 -11.09 17.83 32.56
CA ASP A 982 -10.47 18.84 33.42
C ASP A 982 -10.30 18.37 34.87
N ALA A 983 -11.25 17.60 35.37
CA ALA A 983 -11.20 17.03 36.72
C ALA A 983 -10.09 15.97 36.86
N LEU A 984 -9.70 15.30 35.76
CA LEU A 984 -8.58 14.34 35.72
C LEU A 984 -7.18 14.96 35.93
N LYS A 985 -7.09 16.27 36.20
CA LYS A 985 -5.88 16.95 36.67
C LYS A 985 -5.72 16.89 38.19
N SER A 986 -6.80 16.66 38.94
CA SER A 986 -6.77 16.66 40.41
C SER A 986 -6.22 15.35 40.98
N VAL A 987 -5.40 15.46 42.03
CA VAL A 987 -4.80 14.32 42.72
C VAL A 987 -5.82 13.54 43.54
N ASN A 988 -6.74 14.21 44.25
CA ASN A 988 -7.67 13.51 45.14
C ASN A 988 -8.68 12.67 44.36
N ILE A 989 -9.10 13.12 43.18
CA ILE A 989 -9.96 12.33 42.29
C ILE A 989 -9.26 11.04 41.85
N TRP A 990 -7.97 11.09 41.52
CA TRP A 990 -7.22 9.88 41.14
C TRP A 990 -7.01 8.93 42.32
N LYS A 991 -6.79 9.44 43.54
CA LYS A 991 -6.75 8.63 44.75
C LYS A 991 -8.08 7.91 44.97
N GLU A 992 -9.18 8.65 44.89
CA GLU A 992 -10.51 8.10 45.06
C GLU A 992 -10.86 7.03 44.02
N LEU A 993 -10.49 7.26 42.75
CA LEU A 993 -10.67 6.26 41.69
C LEU A 993 -9.88 4.98 41.95
N LEU A 994 -8.74 5.05 42.63
CA LEU A 994 -7.93 3.89 43.01
C LEU A 994 -8.55 3.16 44.21
N ASP A 995 -8.95 3.92 45.24
CA ASP A 995 -9.60 3.42 46.46
C ASP A 995 -10.96 2.77 46.19
N THR A 996 -11.72 3.28 45.21
CA THR A 996 -13.02 2.73 44.76
C THR A 996 -12.84 1.57 43.75
N GLU A 997 -11.82 0.73 43.96
CA GLU A 997 -11.50 -0.46 43.16
C GLU A 997 -11.32 -0.23 41.65
N MET A 998 -10.28 0.52 41.25
CA MET A 998 -9.95 0.67 39.82
C MET A 998 -9.72 -0.70 39.13
N PRO A 999 -10.31 -0.96 37.94
CA PRO A 999 -10.03 -2.18 37.18
C PRO A 999 -8.55 -2.30 36.82
N MET A 1000 -7.98 -3.51 36.94
CA MET A 1000 -6.54 -3.74 36.79
C MET A 1000 -6.00 -3.29 35.42
N THR A 1001 -6.71 -3.54 34.32
CA THR A 1001 -6.30 -3.05 32.98
C THR A 1001 -6.23 -1.51 32.91
N ALA A 1002 -7.14 -0.82 33.60
CA ALA A 1002 -7.14 0.64 33.67
C ALA A 1002 -6.02 1.15 34.58
N MET A 1003 -5.79 0.49 35.72
CA MET A 1003 -4.70 0.79 36.65
C MET A 1003 -3.34 0.71 35.93
N ILE A 1004 -3.03 -0.43 35.30
CA ILE A 1004 -1.78 -0.68 34.58
C ILE A 1004 -1.54 0.38 33.48
N ARG A 1005 -2.57 0.73 32.71
CA ARG A 1005 -2.49 1.75 31.64
C ARG A 1005 -2.20 3.16 32.17
N ASN A 1006 -2.62 3.48 33.39
CA ASN A 1006 -2.55 4.83 33.95
C ASN A 1006 -1.42 5.02 34.98
N LEU A 1007 -0.60 4.00 35.28
CA LEU A 1007 0.52 4.08 36.24
C LEU A 1007 1.42 5.29 36.00
N GLY A 1008 1.85 5.52 34.75
CA GLY A 1008 2.70 6.67 34.42
C GLY A 1008 2.02 8.02 34.67
N ARG A 1009 0.70 8.12 34.43
CA ARG A 1009 -0.07 9.34 34.73
C ARG A 1009 -0.17 9.59 36.23
N MET A 1010 -0.47 8.54 37.00
CA MET A 1010 -0.59 8.59 38.45
C MET A 1010 0.75 9.00 39.11
N SER A 1011 1.87 8.47 38.61
CA SER A 1011 3.20 8.90 39.05
C SER A 1011 3.54 10.33 38.63
N ALA A 1012 3.18 10.76 37.41
CA ALA A 1012 3.46 12.12 36.94
C ALA A 1012 2.75 13.20 37.78
N ILE A 1013 1.52 12.93 38.23
CA ILE A 1013 0.75 13.85 39.08
C ILE A 1013 1.07 13.68 40.57
N LYS A 1014 1.98 12.77 40.94
CA LYS A 1014 2.35 12.45 42.33
C LYS A 1014 1.17 12.02 43.19
N CYS A 1015 0.23 11.22 42.65
CA CYS A 1015 -0.92 10.74 43.43
C CYS A 1015 -0.64 9.47 44.25
N LEU A 1016 0.49 8.80 44.01
CA LEU A 1016 0.83 7.54 44.67
C LEU A 1016 1.58 7.80 45.98
N ASP A 1017 0.92 7.51 47.10
CA ASP A 1017 1.55 7.46 48.43
C ASP A 1017 1.87 6.01 48.84
N GLU A 1018 2.43 5.82 50.03
CA GLU A 1018 2.90 4.51 50.51
C GLU A 1018 1.78 3.45 50.56
N ASN A 1019 0.57 3.85 50.92
CA ASN A 1019 -0.58 2.94 50.97
C ASN A 1019 -0.97 2.51 49.56
N GLN A 1020 -1.02 3.45 48.61
CA GLN A 1020 -1.39 3.15 47.23
C GLN A 1020 -0.35 2.33 46.49
N ILE A 1021 0.94 2.59 46.74
CA ILE A 1021 2.01 1.76 46.19
C ILE A 1021 1.89 0.33 46.72
N THR A 1022 1.61 0.17 48.02
CA THR A 1022 1.44 -1.15 48.63
C THR A 1022 0.24 -1.90 48.05
N ASP A 1023 -0.90 -1.24 47.84
CA ASP A 1023 -2.06 -1.88 47.22
C ASP A 1023 -1.80 -2.28 45.76
N ILE A 1024 -1.22 -1.39 44.95
CA ILE A 1024 -0.84 -1.70 43.56
C ILE A 1024 0.09 -2.91 43.49
N VAL A 1025 1.11 -2.96 44.37
CA VAL A 1025 2.06 -4.08 44.45
C VAL A 1025 1.37 -5.37 44.89
N ARG A 1026 0.45 -5.32 45.86
CA ARG A 1026 -0.36 -6.47 46.29
C ARG A 1026 -1.16 -7.03 45.12
N ARG A 1027 -1.92 -6.18 44.42
CA ARG A 1027 -2.80 -6.56 43.31
C ARG A 1027 -2.03 -7.12 42.11
N LEU A 1028 -0.90 -6.53 41.75
CA LEU A 1028 -0.03 -7.05 40.68
C LEU A 1028 0.60 -8.41 41.04
N ASN A 1029 0.75 -8.73 42.33
CA ASN A 1029 1.29 -10.01 42.77
C ASN A 1029 0.21 -11.10 42.95
N ASP A 1030 -1.07 -10.77 42.87
CA ASP A 1030 -2.16 -11.72 43.02
C ASP A 1030 -2.49 -12.40 41.68
N VAL A 1031 -2.27 -13.72 41.63
CA VAL A 1031 -2.49 -14.54 40.44
C VAL A 1031 -3.99 -14.63 40.09
N GLU A 1032 -4.84 -14.70 41.10
CA GLU A 1032 -6.29 -14.84 40.91
C GLU A 1032 -6.89 -13.52 40.44
N GLU A 1033 -6.43 -12.37 40.93
CA GLU A 1033 -6.82 -11.07 40.38
C GLU A 1033 -6.37 -10.90 38.91
N LEU A 1034 -5.13 -11.28 38.57
CA LEU A 1034 -4.61 -11.22 37.19
C LEU A 1034 -5.44 -12.08 36.22
N ARG A 1035 -5.80 -13.30 36.63
CA ARG A 1035 -6.65 -14.22 35.85
C ARG A 1035 -8.07 -13.71 35.69
N LYS A 1036 -8.70 -13.25 36.78
CA LYS A 1036 -10.05 -12.65 36.74
C LYS A 1036 -10.10 -11.42 35.84
N ALA A 1037 -9.06 -10.58 35.90
CA ALA A 1037 -8.90 -9.42 35.04
C ALA A 1037 -8.46 -9.76 33.60
N ARG A 1038 -8.15 -11.03 33.30
CA ARG A 1038 -7.70 -11.54 32.00
C ARG A 1038 -6.52 -10.75 31.44
N ILE A 1039 -5.54 -10.43 32.30
CA ILE A 1039 -4.35 -9.67 31.91
C ILE A 1039 -3.39 -10.58 31.17
N HIS A 1040 -3.18 -10.29 29.89
CA HIS A 1040 -2.23 -11.00 29.04
C HIS A 1040 -0.76 -10.61 29.34
N PRO A 1041 0.22 -11.53 29.29
CA PRO A 1041 1.63 -11.23 29.58
C PRO A 1041 2.22 -10.08 28.76
N LEU A 1042 1.95 -10.03 27.46
CA LEU A 1042 2.40 -8.93 26.60
C LEU A 1042 1.92 -7.56 27.10
N ASN A 1043 0.69 -7.46 27.64
CA ASN A 1043 0.16 -6.19 28.15
C ASN A 1043 0.93 -5.74 29.41
N VAL A 1044 1.33 -6.69 30.27
CA VAL A 1044 2.18 -6.41 31.44
C VAL A 1044 3.59 -6.00 31.00
N LEU A 1045 4.16 -6.68 30.01
CA LEU A 1045 5.49 -6.37 29.48
C LEU A 1045 5.55 -4.96 28.88
N ILE A 1046 4.55 -4.58 28.08
CA ILE A 1046 4.41 -3.24 27.51
C ILE A 1046 4.29 -2.20 28.63
N ALA A 1047 3.47 -2.50 29.64
CA ALA A 1047 3.29 -1.60 30.78
C ALA A 1047 4.57 -1.41 31.59
N ARG A 1048 5.28 -2.51 31.92
CA ARG A 1048 6.60 -2.49 32.57
C ARG A 1048 7.58 -1.63 31.79
N SER A 1049 7.75 -1.91 30.49
CA SER A 1049 8.69 -1.18 29.62
C SER A 1049 8.34 0.29 29.47
N THR A 1050 7.05 0.64 29.44
CA THR A 1050 6.61 2.03 29.36
C THR A 1050 6.84 2.76 30.69
N TYR A 1051 6.48 2.12 31.80
CA TYR A 1051 6.58 2.72 33.13
C TYR A 1051 8.04 2.94 33.57
N SER A 1052 8.92 1.97 33.33
CA SER A 1052 10.34 2.04 33.73
C SER A 1052 11.15 3.10 32.97
N LYS A 1053 10.72 3.49 31.76
CA LYS A 1053 11.37 4.55 30.97
C LYS A 1053 11.11 5.96 31.50
N GLY A 1054 10.13 6.15 32.39
CA GLY A 1054 9.82 7.46 32.98
C GLY A 1054 9.23 8.49 32.02
N GLY A 1055 8.73 8.07 30.84
CA GLY A 1055 8.22 8.97 29.82
C GLY A 1055 7.21 8.31 28.88
N GLY A 1056 6.16 9.06 28.52
CA GLY A 1056 5.13 8.62 27.59
C GLY A 1056 5.66 8.51 26.15
N TYR A 1057 5.42 7.38 25.48
CA TYR A 1057 5.89 7.19 24.09
C TYR A 1057 5.19 8.08 23.06
N LYS A 1058 3.91 8.43 23.31
CA LYS A 1058 3.09 9.30 22.46
C LYS A 1058 2.69 10.62 23.14
N SER A 1059 3.16 10.86 24.37
CA SER A 1059 2.81 12.05 25.15
C SER A 1059 4.06 12.70 25.72
N SER A 1060 4.04 14.02 25.90
CA SER A 1060 5.12 14.77 26.56
C SER A 1060 5.19 14.54 28.07
N LEU A 1061 4.44 13.56 28.60
CA LEU A 1061 4.33 13.31 30.03
C LEU A 1061 5.57 12.56 30.52
N GLN A 1062 6.20 13.08 31.56
CA GLN A 1062 7.35 12.45 32.23
C GLN A 1062 7.01 12.16 33.69
N TRP A 1063 7.60 11.11 34.25
CA TRP A 1063 7.45 10.71 35.65
C TRP A 1063 8.69 9.98 36.15
N GLU A 1064 8.86 9.95 37.47
CA GLU A 1064 9.87 9.12 38.12
C GLU A 1064 9.30 7.73 38.38
N PRO A 1065 9.91 6.65 37.84
CA PRO A 1065 9.43 5.29 38.05
C PRO A 1065 9.69 4.81 39.49
N GLU A 1066 8.65 4.31 40.15
CA GLU A 1066 8.78 3.68 41.46
C GLU A 1066 9.28 2.24 41.32
N LYS A 1067 10.42 1.92 41.96
CA LYS A 1067 11.09 0.62 41.82
C LYS A 1067 10.20 -0.56 42.23
N ARG A 1068 9.45 -0.43 43.33
CA ARG A 1068 8.55 -1.50 43.81
C ARG A 1068 7.46 -1.86 42.79
N ILE A 1069 6.95 -0.87 42.06
CA ILE A 1069 5.95 -1.09 41.01
C ILE A 1069 6.60 -1.76 39.79
N VAL A 1070 7.82 -1.35 39.40
CA VAL A 1070 8.58 -2.00 38.32
C VAL A 1070 8.82 -3.48 38.65
N ASP A 1071 9.27 -3.77 39.88
CA ASP A 1071 9.52 -5.13 40.35
C ASP A 1071 8.21 -5.96 40.42
N ALA A 1072 7.09 -5.33 40.81
CA ALA A 1072 5.79 -5.97 40.84
C ALA A 1072 5.24 -6.28 39.44
N LEU A 1073 5.41 -5.37 38.47
CA LEU A 1073 5.04 -5.61 37.07
C LEU A 1073 5.89 -6.73 36.45
N GLU A 1074 7.16 -6.82 36.82
CA GLU A 1074 8.02 -7.94 36.40
C GLU A 1074 7.53 -9.27 36.98
N LYS A 1075 7.18 -9.34 38.26
CA LYS A 1075 6.58 -10.53 38.87
C LYS A 1075 5.21 -10.88 38.26
N ALA A 1076 4.40 -9.87 37.97
CA ALA A 1076 3.09 -10.02 37.32
C ALA A 1076 3.23 -10.61 35.92
N PHE A 1077 4.27 -10.21 35.17
CA PHE A 1077 4.55 -10.77 33.85
C PHE A 1077 4.75 -12.29 33.92
N TYR A 1078 5.54 -12.80 34.87
CA TYR A 1078 5.71 -14.26 35.03
C TYR A 1078 4.41 -14.95 35.45
N LYS A 1079 3.71 -14.39 36.44
CA LYS A 1079 2.45 -14.94 36.96
C LYS A 1079 1.30 -14.93 35.95
N SER A 1080 1.39 -14.09 34.91
CA SER A 1080 0.37 -14.01 33.87
C SER A 1080 0.45 -15.13 32.83
N PHE A 1081 1.53 -15.91 32.79
CA PHE A 1081 1.61 -17.13 31.98
C PHE A 1081 0.92 -18.31 32.66
N ILE A 1082 0.53 -19.29 31.86
CA ILE A 1082 0.11 -20.60 32.39
C ILE A 1082 1.39 -21.32 32.86
N ASN A 1083 1.62 -21.33 34.18
CA ASN A 1083 2.82 -21.95 34.76
C ASN A 1083 2.87 -23.45 34.43
N ALA A 1084 3.97 -23.88 33.80
CA ALA A 1084 4.31 -25.27 33.57
C ALA A 1084 5.48 -25.68 34.48
N PRO A 1085 5.53 -26.93 34.98
CA PRO A 1085 6.67 -27.42 35.74
C PRO A 1085 7.95 -27.43 34.88
N PRO A 1086 9.14 -27.34 35.49
CA PRO A 1086 10.39 -27.51 34.75
C PRO A 1086 10.49 -28.93 34.17
N THR A 1087 11.07 -29.03 32.97
CA THR A 1087 11.30 -30.29 32.27
C THR A 1087 12.61 -30.97 32.69
N GLY A 1088 13.56 -30.20 33.26
CA GLY A 1088 14.86 -30.71 33.70
C GLY A 1088 15.82 -31.07 32.55
N LYS A 1089 15.48 -30.67 31.32
CA LYS A 1089 16.29 -30.89 30.11
C LYS A 1089 17.33 -29.78 29.92
N ARG A 1090 18.29 -30.00 29.02
CA ARG A 1090 19.33 -29.02 28.69
C ARG A 1090 18.89 -28.14 27.52
N TYR A 1091 18.70 -26.84 27.77
CA TYR A 1091 18.19 -25.88 26.77
C TYR A 1091 19.29 -25.01 26.17
N CYS A 1092 19.21 -24.81 24.86
CA CYS A 1092 19.88 -23.75 24.13
C CYS A 1092 18.83 -22.74 23.63
N LEU A 1093 18.85 -21.52 24.18
CA LEU A 1093 17.96 -20.44 23.77
C LEU A 1093 18.69 -19.53 22.77
N GLY A 1094 18.32 -19.62 21.50
CA GLY A 1094 18.84 -18.79 20.42
C GLY A 1094 17.95 -17.57 20.19
N ILE A 1095 18.45 -16.38 20.48
CA ILE A 1095 17.74 -15.11 20.27
C ILE A 1095 18.24 -14.46 18.99
N ASP A 1096 17.36 -14.30 18.01
CA ASP A 1096 17.66 -13.56 16.79
C ASP A 1096 17.79 -12.05 17.10
N VAL A 1097 18.96 -11.51 16.80
CA VAL A 1097 19.30 -10.08 16.95
C VAL A 1097 19.60 -9.41 15.61
N SER A 1098 19.15 -10.02 14.51
CA SER A 1098 19.21 -9.46 13.16
C SER A 1098 18.42 -8.16 13.04
N ILE A 1099 18.61 -7.47 11.91
CA ILE A 1099 17.95 -6.17 11.68
C ILE A 1099 16.43 -6.32 11.58
N SER A 1100 15.91 -7.44 11.08
CA SER A 1100 14.46 -7.65 10.92
C SER A 1100 13.74 -7.76 12.27
N MET A 1101 14.43 -8.24 13.30
CA MET A 1101 13.96 -8.28 14.68
C MET A 1101 13.83 -6.90 15.35
N SER A 1102 14.21 -5.81 14.67
CA SER A 1102 13.96 -4.42 15.12
C SER A 1102 12.51 -3.96 14.90
N GLN A 1103 11.70 -4.73 14.17
CA GLN A 1103 10.29 -4.44 13.92
C GLN A 1103 9.45 -4.39 15.22
N PRO A 1104 8.34 -3.63 15.26
CA PRO A 1104 7.44 -3.59 16.40
C PRO A 1104 6.77 -4.94 16.65
N ALA A 1105 6.71 -5.38 17.90
CA ALA A 1105 6.07 -6.65 18.25
C ALA A 1105 4.55 -6.46 18.39
N SER A 1106 3.75 -6.98 17.45
CA SER A 1106 2.27 -6.84 17.45
C SER A 1106 1.80 -5.37 17.55
N GLY A 1107 2.48 -4.46 16.86
CA GLY A 1107 2.19 -3.02 16.87
C GLY A 1107 2.47 -2.32 18.22
N ALA A 1108 3.21 -2.98 19.12
CA ALA A 1108 3.60 -2.43 20.42
C ALA A 1108 4.82 -1.50 20.32
N VAL A 1109 5.12 -0.83 21.44
CA VAL A 1109 6.29 0.06 21.58
C VAL A 1109 7.60 -0.73 21.72
N ILE A 1110 7.52 -2.02 22.02
CA ILE A 1110 8.67 -2.91 22.15
C ILE A 1110 8.97 -3.58 20.79
N THR A 1111 10.25 -3.80 20.51
CA THR A 1111 10.69 -4.51 19.31
C THR A 1111 10.55 -6.03 19.45
N CYS A 1112 10.47 -6.79 18.35
CA CYS A 1112 10.48 -8.26 18.38
C CYS A 1112 11.71 -8.82 19.12
N ARG A 1113 12.86 -8.16 19.00
CA ARG A 1113 14.07 -8.49 19.77
C ARG A 1113 13.89 -8.31 21.29
N GLU A 1114 13.33 -7.20 21.74
CA GLU A 1114 13.05 -6.94 23.16
C GLU A 1114 11.98 -7.90 23.72
N ALA A 1115 11.03 -8.29 22.87
CA ALA A 1115 10.06 -9.31 23.20
C ALA A 1115 10.67 -10.71 23.30
N ALA A 1116 11.53 -11.08 22.35
CA ALA A 1116 12.26 -12.35 22.35
C ALA A 1116 13.15 -12.47 23.60
N SER A 1117 13.78 -11.38 24.05
CA SER A 1117 14.52 -11.36 25.32
C SER A 1117 13.61 -11.61 26.52
N ALA A 1118 12.40 -11.06 26.53
CA ALA A 1118 11.45 -11.30 27.62
C ALA A 1118 10.92 -12.74 27.65
N LEU A 1119 10.64 -13.33 26.49
CA LEU A 1119 10.16 -14.71 26.40
C LEU A 1119 11.25 -15.74 26.73
N SER A 1120 12.48 -15.50 26.31
CA SER A 1120 13.63 -16.36 26.67
C SER A 1120 13.99 -16.25 28.15
N PHE A 1121 13.80 -15.09 28.77
CA PHE A 1121 14.02 -14.90 30.21
C PHE A 1121 13.16 -15.83 31.08
N ILE A 1122 11.94 -16.17 30.63
CA ILE A 1122 11.04 -17.11 31.32
C ILE A 1122 11.67 -18.51 31.40
N HIS A 1123 12.12 -19.02 30.26
CA HIS A 1123 12.72 -20.35 30.16
C HIS A 1123 14.06 -20.41 30.91
N PHE A 1124 14.82 -19.31 30.87
CA PHE A 1124 16.07 -19.18 31.61
C PHE A 1124 15.90 -19.31 33.14
N HIS A 1125 14.78 -18.82 33.68
CA HIS A 1125 14.47 -18.93 35.11
C HIS A 1125 13.76 -20.23 35.48
N ASN A 1126 12.96 -20.79 34.57
CA ASN A 1126 12.22 -22.02 34.84
C ASN A 1126 13.12 -23.26 34.83
N GLU A 1127 14.04 -23.36 33.86
CA GLU A 1127 14.86 -24.57 33.66
C GLU A 1127 16.23 -24.44 34.32
N GLU A 1128 16.78 -25.51 34.89
CA GLU A 1128 18.05 -25.47 35.62
C GLU A 1128 19.27 -25.35 34.69
N THR A 1129 19.29 -26.07 33.57
CA THR A 1129 20.43 -26.10 32.62
C THR A 1129 20.09 -25.37 31.33
N VAL A 1130 20.45 -24.09 31.24
CA VAL A 1130 20.13 -23.22 30.10
C VAL A 1130 21.36 -22.43 29.65
N LYS A 1131 21.62 -22.42 28.34
CA LYS A 1131 22.55 -21.48 27.71
C LYS A 1131 21.80 -20.52 26.79
N ILE A 1132 22.16 -19.25 26.83
CA ILE A 1132 21.59 -18.21 25.96
C ILE A 1132 22.65 -17.79 24.95
N VAL A 1133 22.26 -17.79 23.69
CA VAL A 1133 23.07 -17.29 22.58
C VAL A 1133 22.26 -16.26 21.80
N ALA A 1134 22.90 -15.19 21.39
CA ALA A 1134 22.33 -14.24 20.43
C ALA A 1134 22.98 -14.46 19.08
N PHE A 1135 22.20 -14.44 18.00
CA PHE A 1135 22.72 -14.70 16.67
C PHE A 1135 22.19 -13.71 15.63
N CYS A 1136 23.03 -13.45 14.64
CA CYS A 1136 22.70 -12.79 13.37
C CYS A 1136 23.51 -13.51 12.28
N ASN A 1137 24.46 -12.85 11.62
CA ASN A 1137 25.44 -13.50 10.75
C ASN A 1137 26.64 -14.05 11.55
N LYS A 1138 26.66 -13.80 12.86
CA LYS A 1138 27.60 -14.35 13.84
C LYS A 1138 26.83 -14.69 15.11
N LEU A 1139 27.34 -15.67 15.85
CA LEU A 1139 26.81 -16.05 17.15
C LEU A 1139 27.63 -15.42 18.28
N THR A 1140 26.94 -14.94 19.30
CA THR A 1140 27.51 -14.40 20.53
C THR A 1140 26.94 -15.17 21.72
N GLU A 1141 27.79 -15.83 22.50
CA GLU A 1141 27.39 -16.45 23.76
C GLU A 1141 27.12 -15.36 24.81
N LEU A 1142 25.99 -15.45 25.51
CA LEU A 1142 25.60 -14.51 26.55
C LEU A 1142 25.60 -15.19 27.91
N HIS A 1143 26.40 -14.65 28.82
CA HIS A 1143 26.52 -15.15 30.18
C HIS A 1143 25.73 -14.27 31.14
N PHE A 1144 24.74 -14.86 31.81
CA PHE A 1144 23.94 -14.21 32.83
C PHE A 1144 23.96 -15.05 34.11
N ASP A 1145 24.09 -14.38 35.25
CA ASP A 1145 23.91 -15.02 36.56
C ASP A 1145 22.43 -15.10 36.90
N LYS A 1146 21.88 -16.31 37.03
CA LYS A 1146 20.46 -16.54 37.35
C LYS A 1146 19.99 -15.83 38.61
N LYS A 1147 20.85 -15.61 39.61
CA LYS A 1147 20.44 -14.98 40.87
C LYS A 1147 20.31 -13.46 40.76
N ASN A 1148 21.09 -12.85 39.86
CA ASN A 1148 21.24 -11.40 39.78
C ASN A 1148 20.72 -10.81 38.45
N CYS A 1149 20.46 -11.64 37.44
CA CYS A 1149 19.96 -11.19 36.15
C CYS A 1149 18.50 -10.74 36.26
N THR A 1150 18.25 -9.49 35.88
CA THR A 1150 16.90 -8.93 35.71
C THR A 1150 16.53 -8.86 34.24
N LEU A 1151 15.24 -8.78 33.94
CA LEU A 1151 14.79 -8.62 32.56
C LEU A 1151 15.40 -7.39 31.87
N ASP A 1152 15.65 -6.30 32.62
CA ASP A 1152 16.31 -5.11 32.08
C ASP A 1152 17.78 -5.35 31.77
N THR A 1153 18.50 -6.07 32.62
CA THR A 1153 19.92 -6.40 32.37
C THR A 1153 20.06 -7.22 31.09
N MET A 1154 19.21 -8.24 30.92
CA MET A 1154 19.19 -9.06 29.72
C MET A 1154 18.76 -8.27 28.47
N SER A 1155 17.66 -7.51 28.56
CA SER A 1155 17.16 -6.70 27.44
C SER A 1155 18.15 -5.61 27.02
N CYS A 1156 18.81 -4.93 27.98
CA CYS A 1156 19.83 -3.93 27.69
C CYS A 1156 21.07 -4.54 27.04
N THR A 1157 21.51 -5.71 27.49
CA THR A 1157 22.64 -6.43 26.90
C THR A 1157 22.36 -6.79 25.45
N ILE A 1158 21.20 -7.42 25.20
CA ILE A 1158 20.75 -7.82 23.86
C ILE A 1158 20.55 -6.59 22.95
N ARG A 1159 20.01 -5.50 23.49
CA ARG A 1159 19.80 -4.25 22.74
C ARG A 1159 21.10 -3.60 22.27
N ARG A 1160 22.21 -3.78 23.00
CA ARG A 1160 23.54 -3.24 22.67
C ARG A 1160 24.30 -4.08 21.63
N LEU A 1161 23.83 -5.29 21.33
CA LEU A 1161 24.41 -6.12 20.28
C LEU A 1161 24.19 -5.47 18.90
N ARG A 1162 25.19 -5.63 18.02
CA ARG A 1162 25.14 -5.12 16.65
C ARG A 1162 24.21 -5.98 15.80
N TYR A 1163 23.50 -5.34 14.88
CA TYR A 1163 22.69 -6.02 13.87
C TYR A 1163 23.57 -6.70 12.81
N GLY A 1164 23.00 -7.70 12.14
CA GLY A 1164 23.57 -8.39 10.98
C GLY A 1164 22.47 -9.11 10.20
N SER A 1165 22.85 -9.80 9.12
CA SER A 1165 21.98 -10.72 8.38
C SER A 1165 21.53 -11.90 9.27
N THR A 1166 20.58 -12.70 8.83
CA THR A 1166 19.99 -13.76 9.66
C THR A 1166 20.47 -15.16 9.25
N ASP A 1167 21.07 -15.89 10.20
CA ASP A 1167 21.39 -17.31 10.08
C ASP A 1167 20.88 -18.10 11.30
N CYS A 1168 19.71 -18.71 11.15
CA CYS A 1168 19.07 -19.50 12.20
C CYS A 1168 19.74 -20.87 12.45
N ALA A 1169 20.72 -21.28 11.64
CA ALA A 1169 21.44 -22.55 11.84
C ALA A 1169 22.57 -22.42 12.89
N LEU A 1170 23.02 -21.19 13.16
CA LEU A 1170 24.19 -20.93 14.01
C LEU A 1170 24.13 -21.55 15.41
N PRO A 1171 23.00 -21.54 16.16
CA PRO A 1171 22.97 -22.15 17.49
C PRO A 1171 23.30 -23.65 17.49
N MET A 1172 22.80 -24.39 16.49
CA MET A 1172 23.08 -25.82 16.34
C MET A 1172 24.52 -26.06 15.88
N ILE A 1173 25.01 -25.27 14.91
CA ILE A 1173 26.40 -25.34 14.41
C ILE A 1173 27.38 -25.06 15.55
N TRP A 1174 27.16 -23.99 16.31
CA TRP A 1174 27.99 -23.63 17.45
C TRP A 1174 28.01 -24.72 18.52
N ALA A 1175 26.87 -25.33 18.82
CA ALA A 1175 26.80 -26.45 19.76
C ALA A 1175 27.62 -27.65 19.26
N MET A 1176 27.59 -27.95 17.95
CA MET A 1176 28.41 -28.99 17.32
C MET A 1176 29.91 -28.67 17.35
N GLU A 1177 30.30 -27.42 17.15
CA GLU A 1177 31.71 -26.98 17.15
C GLU A 1177 32.33 -27.03 18.54
N LYS A 1178 31.54 -26.71 19.57
CA LYS A 1178 31.97 -26.68 20.97
C LYS A 1178 31.73 -28.00 21.71
N ASP A 1179 31.19 -29.01 21.03
CA ASP A 1179 30.74 -30.29 21.61
C ASP A 1179 29.82 -30.11 22.85
N LEU A 1180 28.90 -29.15 22.76
CA LEU A 1180 27.92 -28.88 23.82
C LEU A 1180 26.69 -29.76 23.62
N LYS A 1181 26.22 -30.36 24.71
CA LYS A 1181 25.09 -31.29 24.73
C LYS A 1181 23.80 -30.59 25.19
N PHE A 1182 22.81 -30.54 24.30
CA PHE A 1182 21.50 -29.93 24.48
C PHE A 1182 20.42 -30.91 24.03
N ASP A 1183 19.33 -30.95 24.77
CA ASP A 1183 18.15 -31.75 24.43
C ASP A 1183 17.11 -30.90 23.68
N VAL A 1184 17.11 -29.58 23.90
CA VAL A 1184 16.12 -28.67 23.31
C VAL A 1184 16.79 -27.39 22.81
N PHE A 1185 16.54 -27.04 21.55
CA PHE A 1185 16.85 -25.73 20.98
C PHE A 1185 15.57 -24.90 20.88
N VAL A 1186 15.57 -23.67 21.40
CA VAL A 1186 14.47 -22.72 21.23
C VAL A 1186 14.97 -21.50 20.49
N ILE A 1187 14.48 -21.29 19.27
CA ILE A 1187 14.92 -20.21 18.38
C ILE A 1187 13.82 -19.15 18.29
N TYR A 1188 14.11 -17.94 18.78
CA TYR A 1188 13.21 -16.79 18.73
C TYR A 1188 13.55 -15.95 17.50
N THR A 1189 12.72 -16.01 16.45
CA THR A 1189 12.99 -15.39 15.15
C THR A 1189 11.69 -15.03 14.42
N ASP A 1190 11.79 -14.23 13.35
CA ASP A 1190 10.73 -13.99 12.38
C ASP A 1190 10.76 -14.97 11.18
N ASN A 1191 11.69 -15.94 11.20
CA ASN A 1191 11.92 -16.98 10.19
C ASN A 1191 12.56 -16.50 8.88
N GLU A 1192 13.07 -15.28 8.85
CA GLU A 1192 13.65 -14.64 7.67
C GLU A 1192 15.16 -14.96 7.53
N THR A 1193 15.51 -16.25 7.56
CA THR A 1193 16.90 -16.73 7.41
C THR A 1193 17.32 -16.82 5.95
N PHE A 1194 18.56 -16.42 5.63
CA PHE A 1194 19.09 -16.50 4.26
C PHE A 1194 20.62 -16.59 4.17
N PHE A 1195 21.35 -16.31 5.26
CA PHE A 1195 22.79 -16.07 5.20
C PHE A 1195 23.65 -17.34 5.34
N GLY A 1196 23.15 -18.38 6.02
CA GLY A 1196 23.96 -19.53 6.37
C GLY A 1196 24.31 -20.46 5.20
N ASP A 1197 25.40 -21.19 5.34
CA ASP A 1197 25.82 -22.26 4.42
C ASP A 1197 24.97 -23.54 4.55
N VAL A 1198 24.30 -23.73 5.68
CA VAL A 1198 23.53 -24.94 6.03
C VAL A 1198 22.12 -24.51 6.45
N HIS A 1199 21.10 -25.26 6.07
CA HIS A 1199 19.73 -24.98 6.51
C HIS A 1199 19.53 -25.33 8.00
N PRO A 1200 18.71 -24.58 8.77
CA PRO A 1200 18.51 -24.87 10.19
C PRO A 1200 18.04 -26.29 10.51
N PHE A 1201 17.16 -26.86 9.67
CA PHE A 1201 16.69 -28.24 9.85
C PHE A 1201 17.80 -29.28 9.59
N GLU A 1202 18.71 -29.01 8.64
CA GLU A 1202 19.89 -29.85 8.39
C GLU A 1202 20.89 -29.74 9.53
N ALA A 1203 21.09 -28.54 10.06
CA ALA A 1203 21.97 -28.31 11.20
C ALA A 1203 21.50 -29.07 12.44
N LEU A 1204 20.19 -29.20 12.67
CA LEU A 1204 19.66 -30.05 13.74
C LEU A 1204 19.92 -31.54 13.48
N LYS A 1205 19.74 -32.02 12.25
CA LYS A 1205 20.03 -33.43 11.88
C LYS A 1205 21.50 -33.77 12.09
N GLN A 1206 22.40 -32.90 11.60
CA GLN A 1206 23.84 -33.01 11.84
C GLN A 1206 24.17 -32.96 13.34
N TYR A 1207 23.49 -32.11 14.11
CA TYR A 1207 23.66 -32.05 15.56
C TYR A 1207 23.26 -33.37 16.24
N ARG A 1208 22.12 -33.96 15.88
CA ARG A 1208 21.67 -35.26 16.43
C ARG A 1208 22.68 -36.37 16.16
N GLU A 1209 23.20 -36.45 14.94
CA GLU A 1209 24.22 -37.42 14.54
C GLU A 1209 25.54 -37.22 15.29
N LYS A 1210 26.07 -35.99 15.33
CA LYS A 1210 27.37 -35.68 15.93
C LYS A 1210 27.35 -35.71 17.45
N SER A 1211 26.25 -35.27 18.07
CA SER A 1211 26.14 -35.18 19.52
C SER A 1211 25.79 -36.52 20.18
N GLY A 1212 25.18 -37.46 19.43
CA GLY A 1212 24.60 -38.71 19.93
C GLY A 1212 23.22 -38.56 20.57
N ILE A 1213 22.61 -37.36 20.50
CA ILE A 1213 21.30 -37.06 21.09
C ILE A 1213 20.24 -37.11 19.98
N HIS A 1214 19.76 -38.32 19.67
CA HIS A 1214 18.80 -38.51 18.58
C HIS A 1214 17.43 -37.84 18.82
N ASP A 1215 17.04 -37.66 20.09
CA ASP A 1215 15.79 -37.00 20.50
C ASP A 1215 15.97 -35.48 20.72
N ALA A 1216 17.03 -34.86 20.18
CA ALA A 1216 17.19 -33.41 20.30
C ALA A 1216 16.06 -32.69 19.54
N ARG A 1217 15.35 -31.77 20.21
CA ARG A 1217 14.17 -31.09 19.66
C ARG A 1217 14.47 -29.63 19.29
N LEU A 1218 13.77 -29.11 18.28
CA LEU A 1218 13.82 -27.71 17.86
C LEU A 1218 12.45 -27.06 18.03
N ILE A 1219 12.41 -25.94 18.72
CA ILE A 1219 11.20 -25.13 18.91
C ILE A 1219 11.45 -23.76 18.28
N VAL A 1220 10.61 -23.39 17.33
CA VAL A 1220 10.65 -22.12 16.62
C VAL A 1220 9.58 -21.21 17.20
N MET A 1221 10.02 -20.15 17.86
CA MET A 1221 9.17 -19.12 18.44
C MET A 1221 8.99 -18.01 17.42
N GLY A 1222 7.90 -18.09 16.64
CA GLY A 1222 7.56 -17.13 15.60
C GLY A 1222 7.16 -15.78 16.19
N MET A 1223 7.94 -14.74 15.88
CA MET A 1223 7.76 -13.38 16.41
C MET A 1223 6.93 -12.46 15.50
N SER A 1224 6.51 -12.95 14.33
CA SER A 1224 5.70 -12.26 13.33
C SER A 1224 4.64 -13.20 12.73
N ALA A 1225 3.55 -12.65 12.20
CA ALA A 1225 2.47 -13.41 11.57
C ALA A 1225 2.74 -13.75 10.09
N THR A 1226 4.00 -14.12 9.78
CA THR A 1226 4.41 -14.59 8.46
C THR A 1226 4.05 -16.06 8.26
N GLU A 1227 4.11 -16.53 7.03
CA GLU A 1227 3.83 -17.94 6.68
C GLU A 1227 5.03 -18.87 6.73
N PHE A 1228 6.17 -18.34 7.16
CA PHE A 1228 7.44 -19.04 7.10
C PHE A 1228 7.80 -19.70 8.42
N THR A 1229 8.42 -20.88 8.34
CA THR A 1229 9.04 -21.55 9.48
C THR A 1229 10.32 -22.25 9.08
N ILE A 1230 11.31 -22.21 9.96
CA ILE A 1230 12.54 -23.00 9.81
C ILE A 1230 12.39 -24.45 10.30
N ALA A 1231 11.25 -24.79 10.93
CA ALA A 1231 10.94 -26.14 11.38
C ALA A 1231 10.50 -27.02 10.19
N ASP A 1232 11.10 -28.20 10.08
CA ASP A 1232 10.75 -29.20 9.07
C ASP A 1232 9.38 -29.83 9.42
N PRO A 1233 8.33 -29.67 8.59
CA PRO A 1233 6.99 -30.19 8.89
C PRO A 1233 6.93 -31.72 8.91
N THR A 1234 7.96 -32.40 8.38
CA THR A 1234 8.06 -33.87 8.38
C THR A 1234 8.81 -34.43 9.59
N ASP A 1235 9.38 -33.57 10.44
CA ASP A 1235 10.16 -33.95 11.62
C ASP A 1235 9.36 -33.70 12.90
N ALA A 1236 8.88 -34.77 13.54
CA ALA A 1236 8.11 -34.68 14.80
C ALA A 1236 8.92 -34.08 15.98
N GLY A 1237 10.25 -33.99 15.86
CA GLY A 1237 11.10 -33.31 16.83
C GLY A 1237 11.28 -31.81 16.55
N MET A 1238 10.53 -31.22 15.60
CA MET A 1238 10.49 -29.78 15.34
C MET A 1238 9.08 -29.20 15.51
N LEU A 1239 8.94 -28.08 16.22
CA LEU A 1239 7.65 -27.43 16.49
C LEU A 1239 7.70 -25.93 16.28
N ASP A 1240 6.65 -25.37 15.68
CA ASP A 1240 6.46 -23.91 15.51
C ASP A 1240 5.35 -23.37 16.43
N ILE A 1241 5.65 -22.31 17.17
CA ILE A 1241 4.75 -21.69 18.15
C ILE A 1241 4.69 -20.17 17.94
N ALA A 1242 3.52 -19.57 18.10
CA ALA A 1242 3.37 -18.12 18.13
C ALA A 1242 3.96 -17.55 19.44
N GLY A 1243 4.95 -16.66 19.34
CA GLY A 1243 5.78 -16.27 20.49
C GLY A 1243 5.05 -15.62 21.67
N PHE A 1244 3.95 -14.90 21.42
CA PHE A 1244 3.17 -14.22 22.47
C PHE A 1244 1.97 -15.01 22.98
N ASP A 1245 1.90 -16.29 22.70
CA ASP A 1245 0.85 -17.12 23.25
C ASP A 1245 1.06 -17.34 24.76
N SER A 1246 0.06 -17.04 25.59
CA SER A 1246 0.14 -17.22 27.05
C SER A 1246 0.31 -18.68 27.48
N ALA A 1247 0.04 -19.64 26.59
CA ALA A 1247 0.22 -21.06 26.80
C ALA A 1247 1.62 -21.59 26.40
N VAL A 1248 2.53 -20.75 25.90
CA VAL A 1248 3.89 -21.14 25.47
C VAL A 1248 4.61 -22.06 26.46
N PRO A 1249 4.69 -21.76 27.78
CA PRO A 1249 5.41 -22.63 28.71
C PRO A 1249 4.82 -24.04 28.79
N GLN A 1250 3.49 -24.15 28.70
CA GLN A 1250 2.79 -25.43 28.72
C GLN A 1250 3.01 -26.20 27.41
N ILE A 1251 2.88 -25.54 26.25
CA ILE A 1251 3.08 -26.17 24.94
C ILE A 1251 4.52 -26.70 24.82
N ILE A 1252 5.51 -25.92 25.27
CA ILE A 1252 6.91 -26.35 25.28
C ILE A 1252 7.11 -27.54 26.23
N ASN A 1253 6.51 -27.52 27.41
CA ASN A 1253 6.60 -28.65 28.34
C ASN A 1253 5.98 -29.93 27.74
N GLU A 1254 4.79 -29.85 27.16
CA GLU A 1254 4.11 -30.98 26.52
C GLU A 1254 4.94 -31.52 25.36
N PHE A 1255 5.46 -30.65 24.50
CA PHE A 1255 6.29 -31.03 23.38
C PHE A 1255 7.62 -31.64 23.83
N VAL A 1256 8.31 -31.08 24.82
CA VAL A 1256 9.61 -31.61 25.28
C VAL A 1256 9.47 -32.97 25.96
N ASN A 1257 8.33 -33.22 26.61
CA ASN A 1257 8.03 -34.51 27.23
C ASN A 1257 7.44 -35.55 26.26
N GLY A 1258 7.15 -35.16 25.01
CA GLY A 1258 6.60 -36.06 23.98
C GLY A 1258 5.11 -36.34 24.10
N ASN A 1259 4.35 -35.43 24.72
CA ASN A 1259 2.90 -35.54 24.83
C ASN A 1259 2.16 -35.01 23.59
N ILE A 1260 2.82 -34.18 22.77
CA ILE A 1260 2.31 -33.60 21.51
C ILE A 1260 3.34 -33.66 20.40
#